data_AF-A0A7J6FD59-F1
#
_entry.id   AF-A0A7J6FD59-F1
#
_cell.length_a   1.000
_cell.length_b   1.000
_cell.length_c   1.000
_cell.angle_alpha   90.00
_cell.angle_beta   90.00
_cell.angle_gamma   90.00
#
_symmetry.space_group_name_H-M   'P 1'
#
loop_
_entity.id
_entity.type
_entity.pdbx_description
1 polymer ?
#
loop_
_entity_poly.entity_id
_entity_poly.type
_entity_poly.pdbx_seq_one_letter_code
_entity_poly.pdbx_strand_id
1 'polypeptide(L)'
;MSLKCAVELGIPDIINNHGKPMTISQLTLALPINKNKSHCLYRLMRLLTHSGFFALEKAEIKGEEEEEGYVITEASKLLLKDNPVSVTPLLLVLLDTTLTKPYDVLSTWFRNDDSTPFVTTNGMALWDYYSHEPKLAQSFNEAMASDARLVTSVLIEKCKGVFEGVDSLVDVGGGTGTVAKSIATTFPQIQCSVLDLPHVVAGLQGEKNLTFIAGDMFVEWILHDWSDENSVKILKKCKEAITRSEKKIGKVVVIDMIIENEKDEIDEDSYETQLFMDMALMTLFSGRERNEKELSKLFKDAGIDLAMNEENNTKLLGAQAHIWNQIFNFINSMCLKCAVELGIPDIINNHGKPMTISQLTLALPINKNKFYCLYRLMRLLTHSGIFALEKVEIEGEKEGEKEEEGYVITEASKLLLKDNPMSVTPFLLLVLNPILTKSFDVLDTWFQNDSPTPFDTANGRTFWDYGSHEPKLAQLFNDGMASDARLVTSVVIEKCKGVFEGVERLVDVGGGTGTVAKSIATAFPQIKCSVLDLPHVVADLEDENNLKFIGGDMFVEVPTADVVLLKWILHDWNDEESVKILKNCREAIYKSKKKSGKLIVIDMNIKNDNNENSFETQLFFDMLMMALVSGRERNEKEWSKLFKDVGFSRYKITPILGLRSVIEVYP
;
A
#
# COMPACT_ATOMS: atom_id res chain seq x y z
N MET A 1 3.64 -2.88 -5.22
CA MET A 1 3.89 -4.19 -5.87
C MET A 1 3.51 -4.23 -7.35
N SER A 2 2.32 -3.82 -7.78
CA SER A 2 1.93 -3.77 -9.20
C SER A 2 2.92 -3.00 -10.09
N LEU A 3 3.42 -1.85 -9.62
CA LEU A 3 4.44 -1.07 -10.34
C LEU A 3 5.78 -1.80 -10.46
N LYS A 4 6.24 -2.45 -9.38
CA LYS A 4 7.43 -3.32 -9.39
C LYS A 4 7.30 -4.42 -10.44
N CYS A 5 6.16 -5.12 -10.46
CA CYS A 5 5.88 -6.15 -11.46
C CYS A 5 5.98 -5.60 -12.89
N ALA A 6 5.41 -4.43 -13.17
CA ALA A 6 5.49 -3.81 -14.49
C ALA A 6 6.93 -3.46 -14.90
N VAL A 7 7.73 -2.95 -13.96
CA VAL A 7 9.15 -2.64 -14.17
C VAL A 7 9.97 -3.92 -14.42
N GLU A 8 9.77 -4.97 -13.62
CA GLU A 8 10.46 -6.26 -13.76
C GLU A 8 10.11 -6.95 -15.09
N LEU A 9 8.86 -6.85 -15.53
CA LEU A 9 8.41 -7.32 -16.84
C LEU A 9 8.90 -6.44 -18.01
N GLY A 10 9.47 -5.26 -17.74
CA GLY A 10 9.97 -4.33 -18.76
C GLY A 10 8.86 -3.57 -19.50
N ILE A 11 7.67 -3.42 -18.91
CA ILE A 11 6.53 -2.76 -19.54
C ILE A 11 6.86 -1.30 -19.96
N PRO A 12 7.45 -0.44 -19.09
CA PRO A 12 7.77 0.93 -19.47
C PRO A 12 8.71 1.00 -20.69
N ASP A 13 9.77 0.19 -20.70
CA ASP A 13 10.75 0.14 -21.79
C ASP A 13 10.12 -0.34 -23.10
N ILE A 14 9.27 -1.37 -23.04
CA ILE A 14 8.61 -1.94 -24.23
C ILE A 14 7.66 -0.92 -24.88
N ILE A 15 6.84 -0.24 -24.08
CA ILE A 15 5.91 0.78 -24.58
C ILE A 15 6.70 1.98 -25.15
N ASN A 16 7.73 2.45 -24.43
CA ASN A 16 8.59 3.54 -24.90
C ASN A 16 9.26 3.22 -26.25
N ASN A 17 9.85 2.04 -26.36
CA ASN A 17 10.56 1.60 -27.56
C ASN A 17 9.63 1.33 -28.75
N HIS A 18 8.33 1.13 -28.52
CA HIS A 18 7.34 1.02 -29.59
C HIS A 18 7.14 2.35 -30.35
N GLY A 19 7.33 3.49 -29.66
CA GLY A 19 7.32 4.84 -30.27
C GLY A 19 5.95 5.37 -30.70
N LYS A 20 4.86 4.65 -30.40
CA LYS A 20 3.46 5.04 -30.67
C LYS A 20 2.53 4.35 -29.66
N PRO A 21 1.24 4.72 -29.55
CA PRO A 21 0.30 4.04 -28.66
C PRO A 21 0.28 2.53 -28.91
N MET A 22 0.55 1.74 -27.86
CA MET A 22 0.70 0.29 -27.94
C MET A 22 -0.56 -0.39 -27.38
N THR A 23 -1.27 -1.15 -28.21
CA THR A 23 -2.48 -1.88 -27.79
C THR A 23 -2.16 -2.98 -26.78
N ILE A 24 -3.16 -3.40 -26.00
CA ILE A 24 -3.00 -4.51 -25.03
C ILE A 24 -2.55 -5.80 -25.72
N SER A 25 -3.04 -6.05 -26.93
CA SER A 25 -2.68 -7.22 -27.75
C SER A 25 -1.22 -7.18 -28.19
N GLN A 26 -0.73 -6.03 -28.64
CA GLN A 26 0.68 -5.84 -29.00
C GLN A 26 1.58 -6.00 -27.76
N LEU A 27 1.20 -5.39 -26.63
CA LEU A 27 1.96 -5.48 -25.38
C LEU A 27 2.04 -6.94 -24.90
N THR A 28 0.91 -7.65 -24.93
CA THR A 28 0.85 -9.08 -24.59
C THR A 28 1.82 -9.90 -25.45
N LEU A 29 1.92 -9.62 -26.76
CA LEU A 29 2.84 -10.34 -27.65
C LEU A 29 4.30 -10.04 -27.33
N ALA A 30 4.64 -8.79 -27.04
CA ALA A 30 6.00 -8.34 -26.77
C ALA A 30 6.55 -8.81 -25.42
N LEU A 31 5.68 -9.03 -24.42
CA LEU A 31 6.09 -9.40 -23.07
C LEU A 31 6.45 -10.89 -22.93
N PRO A 32 7.43 -11.23 -22.08
CA PRO A 32 7.84 -12.60 -21.78
C PRO A 32 6.88 -13.29 -20.79
N ILE A 33 5.56 -13.09 -20.95
CA ILE A 33 4.52 -13.66 -20.07
C ILE A 33 3.85 -14.88 -20.67
N ASN A 34 3.25 -15.71 -19.82
CA ASN A 34 2.32 -16.75 -20.21
C ASN A 34 1.11 -16.12 -20.90
N LYS A 35 0.88 -16.47 -22.17
CA LYS A 35 -0.17 -15.83 -22.99
C LYS A 35 -1.59 -16.11 -22.49
N ASN A 36 -1.79 -17.17 -21.70
CA ASN A 36 -3.07 -17.44 -21.04
C ASN A 36 -3.43 -16.40 -19.97
N LYS A 37 -2.44 -15.61 -19.51
CA LYS A 37 -2.59 -14.55 -18.50
C LYS A 37 -2.75 -13.15 -19.11
N SER A 38 -3.08 -13.05 -20.41
CA SER A 38 -3.30 -11.77 -21.11
C SER A 38 -4.41 -10.92 -20.47
N HIS A 39 -5.48 -11.54 -19.99
CA HIS A 39 -6.55 -10.86 -19.27
C HIS A 39 -6.09 -10.27 -17.93
N CYS A 40 -5.12 -10.90 -17.26
CA CYS A 40 -4.50 -10.38 -16.04
C CYS A 40 -3.60 -9.18 -16.33
N LEU A 41 -2.91 -9.17 -17.48
CA LEU A 41 -2.14 -8.01 -17.92
C LEU A 41 -3.04 -6.78 -18.12
N TYR A 42 -4.23 -6.95 -18.71
CA TYR A 42 -5.20 -5.85 -18.83
C TYR A 42 -5.57 -5.26 -17.46
N ARG A 43 -5.79 -6.10 -16.44
CA ARG A 43 -6.11 -5.66 -15.08
C ARG A 43 -4.95 -4.90 -14.43
N LEU A 44 -3.73 -5.39 -14.59
CA LEU A 44 -2.50 -4.70 -14.16
C LEU A 44 -2.38 -3.33 -14.82
N MET A 45 -2.53 -3.27 -16.15
CA MET A 45 -2.44 -2.02 -16.92
C MET A 45 -3.56 -1.04 -16.57
N ARG A 46 -4.77 -1.53 -16.29
CA ARG A 46 -5.90 -0.70 -15.82
C ARG A 46 -5.56 0.01 -14.51
N LEU A 47 -5.00 -0.72 -13.54
CA LEU A 47 -4.55 -0.11 -12.29
C LEU A 47 -3.44 0.91 -12.53
N LEU A 48 -2.40 0.56 -13.31
CA LEU A 48 -1.26 1.46 -13.53
C LEU A 48 -1.60 2.68 -14.39
N THR A 49 -2.62 2.58 -15.24
CA THR A 49 -3.20 3.72 -15.96
C THR A 49 -3.96 4.64 -15.01
N HIS A 50 -4.76 4.06 -14.11
CA HIS A 50 -5.45 4.84 -13.06
C HIS A 50 -4.45 5.54 -12.14
N SER A 51 -3.36 4.86 -11.75
CA SER A 51 -2.27 5.44 -10.96
C SER A 51 -1.34 6.36 -11.76
N GLY A 52 -1.69 6.79 -12.99
CA GLY A 52 -0.97 7.83 -13.72
C GLY A 52 0.39 7.45 -14.32
N PHE A 53 0.75 6.16 -14.35
CA PHE A 53 2.00 5.69 -14.99
C PHE A 53 1.86 5.53 -16.50
N PHE A 54 0.66 5.18 -16.96
CA PHE A 54 0.36 5.07 -18.37
C PHE A 54 -0.87 5.91 -18.70
N ALA A 55 -0.97 6.37 -19.94
CA ALA A 55 -2.16 7.00 -20.46
C ALA A 55 -2.68 6.21 -21.65
N LEU A 56 -3.98 6.33 -21.92
CA LEU A 56 -4.62 5.77 -23.10
C LEU A 56 -4.73 6.84 -24.18
N GLU A 57 -4.25 6.52 -25.38
CA GLU A 57 -4.38 7.34 -26.58
C GLU A 57 -4.94 6.49 -27.72
N LYS A 58 -5.49 7.15 -28.75
CA LYS A 58 -5.98 6.44 -29.94
C LYS A 58 -4.83 5.76 -30.68
N ALA A 59 -4.94 4.45 -30.91
CA ALA A 59 -3.98 3.68 -31.70
C ALA A 59 -4.46 3.55 -33.15
N GLU A 60 -3.62 3.93 -34.11
CA GLU A 60 -3.92 3.69 -35.54
C GLU A 60 -3.68 2.22 -35.89
N ILE A 61 -4.77 1.48 -36.12
CA ILE A 61 -4.76 0.15 -36.70
C ILE A 61 -5.21 0.25 -38.17
N LYS A 62 -4.44 -0.31 -39.10
CA LYS A 62 -4.79 -0.29 -40.52
C LYS A 62 -6.07 -1.09 -40.78
N GLY A 63 -7.21 -0.41 -40.89
CA GLY A 63 -8.43 -0.95 -41.51
C GLY A 63 -9.59 -1.38 -40.59
N GLU A 64 -9.54 -1.15 -39.28
CA GLU A 64 -10.64 -1.45 -38.33
C GLU A 64 -10.84 -0.30 -37.31
N GLU A 65 -11.89 -0.41 -36.48
CA GLU A 65 -12.31 0.55 -35.45
C GLU A 65 -11.14 1.05 -34.58
N GLU A 66 -11.15 2.34 -34.20
CA GLU A 66 -10.14 2.95 -33.32
C GLU A 66 -10.03 2.16 -32.00
N GLU A 67 -8.88 1.53 -31.73
CA GLU A 67 -8.56 0.90 -30.44
C GLU A 67 -7.74 1.87 -29.58
N GLU A 68 -7.84 1.77 -28.26
CA GLU A 68 -6.97 2.53 -27.34
C GLU A 68 -5.63 1.80 -27.14
N GLY A 69 -4.54 2.55 -27.16
CA GLY A 69 -3.18 2.09 -26.89
C GLY A 69 -2.55 2.82 -25.71
N TYR A 70 -1.65 2.14 -25.01
CA TYR A 70 -0.91 2.70 -23.88
C TYR A 70 0.27 3.55 -24.35
N VAL A 71 0.49 4.68 -23.68
CA VAL A 71 1.69 5.52 -23.77
C VAL A 71 2.27 5.75 -22.37
N ILE A 72 3.57 6.06 -22.29
CA ILE A 72 4.23 6.37 -21.01
C ILE A 72 3.95 7.82 -20.58
N THR A 73 3.79 8.06 -19.28
CA THR A 73 3.70 9.40 -18.69
C THR A 73 5.07 9.92 -18.24
N GLU A 74 5.14 11.15 -17.71
CA GLU A 74 6.37 11.68 -17.11
C GLU A 74 6.89 10.82 -15.96
N ALA A 75 5.99 10.25 -15.14
CA ALA A 75 6.38 9.31 -14.09
C ALA A 75 7.02 8.04 -14.66
N SER A 76 6.41 7.41 -15.68
CA SER A 76 6.98 6.22 -16.30
C SER A 76 8.28 6.46 -17.07
N LYS A 77 8.55 7.69 -17.52
CA LYS A 77 9.86 8.03 -18.10
C LYS A 77 10.99 7.85 -17.10
N LEU A 78 10.75 8.10 -15.82
CA LEU A 78 11.73 7.87 -14.75
C LEU A 78 11.92 6.39 -14.41
N LEU A 79 11.14 5.50 -15.02
CA LEU A 79 11.27 4.05 -14.84
C LEU A 79 12.04 3.37 -16.00
N LEU A 80 12.36 4.12 -17.06
CA LEU A 80 13.11 3.59 -18.20
C LEU A 80 14.54 3.26 -17.80
N LYS A 81 15.07 2.12 -18.29
CA LYS A 81 16.44 1.68 -17.96
C LYS A 81 17.53 2.60 -18.50
N ASP A 82 17.31 3.14 -19.69
CA ASP A 82 18.27 4.01 -20.37
C ASP A 82 18.12 5.49 -19.97
N ASN A 83 17.20 5.82 -19.06
CA ASN A 83 17.08 7.19 -18.56
C ASN A 83 18.22 7.46 -17.55
N PRO A 84 19.07 8.49 -17.77
CA PRO A 84 20.20 8.80 -16.88
C PRO A 84 19.79 9.14 -15.44
N VAL A 85 18.54 9.60 -15.24
CA VAL A 85 17.96 9.91 -13.93
C VAL A 85 16.85 8.91 -13.54
N SER A 86 16.93 7.68 -14.07
CA SER A 86 16.01 6.60 -13.73
C SER A 86 16.02 6.31 -12.23
N VAL A 87 14.84 6.18 -11.63
CA VAL A 87 14.64 5.80 -10.21
C VAL A 87 14.24 4.34 -10.05
N THR A 88 14.26 3.56 -11.14
CA THR A 88 13.99 2.12 -11.12
C THR A 88 14.82 1.35 -10.10
N PRO A 89 16.15 1.57 -9.96
CA PRO A 89 16.92 0.87 -8.94
C PRO A 89 16.42 1.13 -7.52
N LEU A 90 16.07 2.39 -7.20
CA LEU A 90 15.48 2.77 -5.93
C LEU A 90 14.15 2.04 -5.67
N LEU A 91 13.25 2.07 -6.66
CA LEU A 91 11.95 1.39 -6.58
C LEU A 91 12.09 -0.10 -6.28
N LEU A 92 12.99 -0.80 -6.97
CA LEU A 92 13.16 -2.25 -6.81
C LEU A 92 13.70 -2.61 -5.43
N VAL A 93 14.64 -1.83 -4.88
CA VAL A 93 15.22 -2.06 -3.54
C VAL A 93 14.21 -1.75 -2.44
N LEU A 94 13.50 -0.62 -2.51
CA LEU A 94 12.54 -0.24 -1.47
C LEU A 94 11.31 -1.17 -1.40
N LEU A 95 11.02 -1.87 -2.51
CA LEU A 95 9.99 -2.92 -2.59
C LEU A 95 10.57 -4.33 -2.52
N ASP A 96 11.84 -4.49 -2.11
CA ASP A 96 12.40 -5.80 -1.80
C ASP A 96 11.87 -6.33 -0.46
N THR A 97 11.61 -7.63 -0.39
CA THR A 97 11.03 -8.26 0.80
C THR A 97 11.89 -8.10 2.05
N THR A 98 13.20 -7.91 1.89
CA THR A 98 14.12 -7.64 3.01
C THR A 98 13.77 -6.32 3.71
N LEU A 99 13.32 -5.31 2.96
CA LEU A 99 12.97 -3.99 3.49
C LEU A 99 11.48 -3.84 3.82
N THR A 100 10.59 -4.64 3.20
CA THR A 100 9.14 -4.57 3.49
C THR A 100 8.68 -5.46 4.65
N LYS A 101 9.32 -6.61 4.90
CA LYS A 101 8.99 -7.50 6.05
C LYS A 101 9.07 -6.86 7.44
N PRO A 102 10.01 -5.94 7.73
CA PRO A 102 10.04 -5.21 9.00
C PRO A 102 8.71 -4.55 9.40
N TYR A 103 7.88 -4.18 8.43
CA TYR A 103 6.60 -3.53 8.71
C TYR A 103 5.55 -4.51 9.28
N ASP A 104 5.68 -5.82 9.00
CA ASP A 104 4.78 -6.84 9.54
C ASP A 104 4.90 -7.00 11.07
N VAL A 105 6.02 -6.56 11.64
CA VAL A 105 6.33 -6.73 13.07
C VAL A 105 6.29 -5.42 13.85
N LEU A 106 5.74 -4.33 13.29
CA LEU A 106 5.70 -3.02 13.95
C LEU A 106 5.13 -3.11 15.38
N SER A 107 4.00 -3.78 15.57
CA SER A 107 3.38 -3.89 16.89
C SER A 107 4.21 -4.74 17.86
N THR A 108 4.92 -5.75 17.39
CA THR A 108 5.88 -6.54 18.19
C THR A 108 7.08 -5.69 18.58
N TRP A 109 7.62 -4.95 17.63
CA TRP A 109 8.72 -4.02 17.86
C TRP A 109 8.34 -2.95 18.90
N PHE A 110 7.16 -2.34 18.82
CA PHE A 110 6.73 -1.38 19.84
C PHE A 110 6.75 -1.95 21.28
N ARG A 111 6.62 -3.27 21.44
CA ARG A 111 6.60 -3.97 22.74
C ARG A 111 7.97 -4.42 23.23
N ASN A 112 8.99 -4.47 22.38
CA ASN A 112 10.33 -4.95 22.72
C ASN A 112 11.36 -3.81 22.83
N ASP A 113 12.62 -4.17 23.09
CA ASP A 113 13.74 -3.24 23.29
C ASP A 113 14.62 -3.04 22.04
N ASP A 114 14.29 -3.69 20.93
CA ASP A 114 15.07 -3.56 19.69
C ASP A 114 15.02 -2.12 19.17
N SER A 115 16.11 -1.66 18.56
CA SER A 115 16.24 -0.28 18.08
C SER A 115 15.32 0.02 16.91
N THR A 116 15.10 -0.94 16.00
CA THR A 116 14.25 -0.77 14.81
C THR A 116 13.42 -2.03 14.55
N PRO A 117 12.29 -1.94 13.84
CA PRO A 117 11.56 -3.10 13.34
C PRO A 117 12.44 -4.02 12.49
N PHE A 118 13.40 -3.46 11.74
CA PHE A 118 14.36 -4.27 10.98
C PHE A 118 15.18 -5.21 11.88
N VAL A 119 15.63 -4.72 13.04
CA VAL A 119 16.33 -5.55 14.04
C VAL A 119 15.40 -6.63 14.60
N THR A 120 14.13 -6.31 14.87
CA THR A 120 13.15 -7.31 15.32
C THR A 120 12.93 -8.42 14.29
N THR A 121 12.99 -8.11 13.00
CA THR A 121 12.85 -9.11 11.92
C THR A 121 14.12 -9.93 11.68
N ASN A 122 15.28 -9.28 11.65
CA ASN A 122 16.52 -9.88 11.13
C ASN A 122 17.57 -10.18 12.22
N GLY A 123 17.36 -9.72 13.46
CA GLY A 123 18.26 -9.92 14.59
C GLY A 123 19.54 -9.08 14.57
N MET A 124 19.71 -8.19 13.59
CA MET A 124 20.86 -7.28 13.47
C MET A 124 20.47 -5.99 12.74
N ALA A 125 21.29 -4.95 12.86
CA ALA A 125 21.07 -3.68 12.16
C ALA A 125 21.24 -3.84 10.65
N LEU A 126 20.61 -2.96 9.87
CA LEU A 126 20.63 -3.03 8.39
C LEU A 126 22.05 -3.02 7.81
N TRP A 127 22.91 -2.16 8.34
CA TRP A 127 24.29 -2.05 7.85
C TRP A 127 25.12 -3.31 8.16
N ASP A 128 24.92 -3.91 9.32
CA ASP A 128 25.54 -5.18 9.67
C ASP A 128 25.02 -6.29 8.75
N TYR A 129 23.72 -6.30 8.45
CA TYR A 129 23.11 -7.24 7.52
C TYR A 129 23.74 -7.14 6.12
N TYR A 130 23.86 -5.92 5.57
CA TYR A 130 24.49 -5.69 4.27
C TYR A 130 25.97 -6.06 4.21
N SER A 131 26.71 -5.98 5.32
CA SER A 131 28.10 -6.45 5.37
C SER A 131 28.23 -7.96 5.12
N HIS A 132 27.17 -8.74 5.37
CA HIS A 132 27.10 -10.17 5.12
C HIS A 132 26.42 -10.53 3.79
N GLU A 133 25.77 -9.56 3.13
CA GLU A 133 25.01 -9.74 1.89
C GLU A 133 25.49 -8.77 0.77
N PRO A 134 26.68 -8.99 0.17
CA PRO A 134 27.31 -8.04 -0.74
C PRO A 134 26.48 -7.67 -1.97
N LYS A 135 25.66 -8.61 -2.48
CA LYS A 135 24.78 -8.34 -3.63
C LYS A 135 23.69 -7.34 -3.27
N LEU A 136 23.09 -7.51 -2.10
CA LEU A 136 22.03 -6.61 -1.64
C LEU A 136 22.60 -5.23 -1.28
N ALA A 137 23.79 -5.20 -0.67
CA ALA A 137 24.54 -3.97 -0.44
C ALA A 137 24.83 -3.22 -1.76
N GLN A 138 25.23 -3.94 -2.82
CA GLN A 138 25.45 -3.36 -4.13
C GLN A 138 24.15 -2.80 -4.74
N SER A 139 23.04 -3.54 -4.65
CA SER A 139 21.73 -3.07 -5.11
C SER A 139 21.29 -1.81 -4.35
N PHE A 140 21.46 -1.77 -3.04
CA PHE A 140 21.15 -0.60 -2.22
C PHE A 140 22.02 0.61 -2.61
N ASN A 141 23.32 0.42 -2.83
CA ASN A 141 24.20 1.49 -3.28
C ASN A 141 23.78 2.06 -4.64
N GLU A 142 23.34 1.20 -5.58
CA GLU A 142 22.82 1.66 -6.87
C GLU A 142 21.45 2.37 -6.72
N ALA A 143 20.59 1.91 -5.81
CA ALA A 143 19.35 2.59 -5.46
C ALA A 143 19.61 4.03 -4.99
N MET A 144 20.52 4.21 -4.02
CA MET A 144 20.89 5.54 -3.52
C MET A 144 21.57 6.39 -4.60
N ALA A 145 22.42 5.80 -5.43
CA ALA A 145 23.03 6.48 -6.56
C ALA A 145 21.96 6.93 -7.58
N SER A 146 20.92 6.13 -7.81
CA SER A 146 19.86 6.46 -8.77
C SER A 146 19.06 7.69 -8.36
N ASP A 147 18.75 7.81 -7.08
CA ASP A 147 18.11 8.99 -6.52
C ASP A 147 19.02 10.22 -6.57
N ALA A 148 20.27 10.04 -6.14
CA ALA A 148 21.27 11.10 -6.13
C ALA A 148 21.52 11.69 -7.52
N ARG A 149 21.44 10.90 -8.61
CA ARG A 149 21.54 11.41 -9.99
C ARG A 149 20.42 12.40 -10.31
N LEU A 150 19.18 12.06 -9.95
CA LEU A 150 18.02 12.92 -10.16
C LEU A 150 18.15 14.22 -9.35
N VAL A 151 18.35 14.10 -8.03
CA VAL A 151 18.47 15.25 -7.13
C VAL A 151 19.63 16.16 -7.52
N THR A 152 20.79 15.59 -7.86
CA THR A 152 21.96 16.37 -8.29
C THR A 152 21.72 17.07 -9.62
N SER A 153 20.96 16.47 -10.55
CA SER A 153 20.59 17.15 -11.80
C SER A 153 19.78 18.42 -11.55
N VAL A 154 18.84 18.38 -10.59
CA VAL A 154 18.04 19.55 -10.17
C VAL A 154 18.91 20.57 -9.45
N LEU A 155 19.75 20.13 -8.50
CA LEU A 155 20.67 20.99 -7.76
C LEU A 155 21.62 21.75 -8.69
N ILE A 156 22.16 21.06 -9.70
CA ILE A 156 23.03 21.67 -10.70
C ILE A 156 22.24 22.59 -11.62
N GLU A 157 20.99 22.32 -11.95
CA GLU A 157 20.22 23.20 -12.84
C GLU A 157 19.77 24.48 -12.14
N LYS A 158 19.23 24.34 -10.92
CA LYS A 158 18.53 25.40 -10.17
C LYS A 158 19.45 26.10 -9.17
N CYS A 159 20.16 25.32 -8.36
CA CYS A 159 20.95 25.83 -7.24
C CYS A 159 22.44 26.09 -7.58
N LYS A 160 22.80 26.48 -8.82
CA LYS A 160 24.23 26.67 -9.21
C LYS A 160 24.99 27.61 -8.29
N GLY A 161 24.32 28.65 -7.78
CA GLY A 161 24.88 29.63 -6.85
C GLY A 161 25.46 28.98 -5.58
N VAL A 162 24.96 27.81 -5.18
CA VAL A 162 25.49 27.04 -4.05
C VAL A 162 26.96 26.65 -4.26
N PHE A 163 27.42 26.50 -5.50
CA PHE A 163 28.81 26.14 -5.82
C PHE A 163 29.71 27.33 -6.17
N GLU A 164 29.18 28.55 -6.16
CA GLU A 164 29.99 29.75 -6.41
C GLU A 164 31.03 29.95 -5.29
N GLY A 165 32.26 30.28 -5.71
CA GLY A 165 33.40 30.54 -4.82
C GLY A 165 33.98 29.30 -4.11
N VAL A 166 33.52 28.09 -4.48
CA VAL A 166 34.02 26.82 -3.92
C VAL A 166 35.25 26.35 -4.72
N ASP A 167 36.36 26.07 -4.03
CA ASP A 167 37.55 25.47 -4.68
C ASP A 167 37.66 23.96 -4.42
N SER A 168 37.15 23.49 -3.28
CA SER A 168 37.11 22.08 -2.90
C SER A 168 35.81 21.73 -2.20
N LEU A 169 35.34 20.50 -2.42
CA LEU A 169 34.10 19.96 -1.88
C LEU A 169 34.37 18.56 -1.33
N VAL A 170 33.83 18.29 -0.14
CA VAL A 170 33.83 16.93 0.44
C VAL A 170 32.39 16.44 0.48
N ASP A 171 32.13 15.35 -0.24
CA ASP A 171 30.88 14.61 -0.26
C ASP A 171 30.91 13.56 0.85
N VAL A 172 30.22 13.83 1.96
CA VAL A 172 30.24 13.01 3.18
C VAL A 172 29.15 11.96 3.10
N GLY A 173 29.51 10.68 3.19
CA GLY A 173 28.57 9.59 2.91
C GLY A 173 28.22 9.50 1.41
N GLY A 174 29.11 9.96 0.54
CA GLY A 174 28.87 10.07 -0.90
C GLY A 174 28.79 8.74 -1.66
N GLY A 175 28.93 7.61 -0.96
CA GLY A 175 28.85 6.27 -1.50
C GLY A 175 29.87 6.02 -2.61
N THR A 176 29.38 5.71 -3.80
CA THR A 176 30.21 5.50 -5.01
C THR A 176 30.60 6.80 -5.73
N GLY A 177 30.27 7.96 -5.12
CA GLY A 177 30.66 9.29 -5.55
C GLY A 177 29.75 9.93 -6.60
N THR A 178 28.50 9.49 -6.72
CA THR A 178 27.56 10.00 -7.75
C THR A 178 27.41 11.52 -7.73
N VAL A 179 27.20 12.10 -6.54
CA VAL A 179 27.03 13.55 -6.35
C VAL A 179 28.36 14.24 -6.67
N ALA A 180 29.44 13.83 -6.01
CA ALA A 180 30.79 14.37 -6.26
C ALA A 180 31.23 14.32 -7.73
N LYS A 181 30.99 13.21 -8.44
CA LYS A 181 31.31 13.04 -9.87
C LYS A 181 30.55 14.04 -10.75
N SER A 182 29.25 14.21 -10.49
CA SER A 182 28.40 15.11 -11.25
C SER A 182 28.81 16.57 -11.06
N ILE A 183 29.15 16.94 -9.82
CA ILE A 183 29.69 18.28 -9.49
C ILE A 183 31.07 18.47 -10.12
N ALA A 184 31.99 17.51 -9.97
CA ALA A 184 33.33 17.57 -10.55
C ALA A 184 33.32 17.71 -12.08
N THR A 185 32.37 17.05 -12.75
CA THR A 185 32.18 17.14 -14.21
C THR A 185 31.64 18.50 -14.63
N THR A 186 30.68 19.04 -13.88
CA THR A 186 30.02 20.32 -14.20
C THR A 186 30.88 21.53 -13.84
N PHE A 187 31.67 21.40 -12.77
CA PHE A 187 32.55 22.43 -12.23
C PHE A 187 33.99 21.91 -12.15
N PRO A 188 34.73 21.81 -13.27
CA PRO A 188 36.06 21.21 -13.32
C PRO A 188 37.11 21.91 -12.44
N GLN A 189 36.83 23.14 -12.02
CA GLN A 189 37.67 23.90 -11.08
C GLN A 189 37.57 23.40 -9.64
N ILE A 190 36.49 22.71 -9.26
CA ILE A 190 36.26 22.21 -7.90
C ILE A 190 36.99 20.87 -7.72
N GLN A 191 37.83 20.78 -6.69
CA GLN A 191 38.43 19.53 -6.25
C GLN A 191 37.47 18.78 -5.32
N CYS A 192 36.91 17.68 -5.81
CA CYS A 192 35.95 16.89 -5.05
C CYS A 192 36.65 15.72 -4.33
N SER A 193 36.20 15.42 -3.12
CA SER A 193 36.57 14.22 -2.39
C SER A 193 35.31 13.53 -1.87
N VAL A 194 35.22 12.21 -2.00
CA VAL A 194 34.18 11.40 -1.37
C VAL A 194 34.74 10.81 -0.10
N LEU A 195 34.07 11.03 1.04
CA LEU A 195 34.39 10.42 2.32
C LEU A 195 33.33 9.36 2.63
N ASP A 196 33.73 8.09 2.70
CA ASP A 196 32.83 6.99 3.07
C ASP A 196 33.55 5.86 3.84
N LEU A 197 32.80 4.82 4.21
CA LEU A 197 33.27 3.66 4.94
C LEU A 197 34.33 2.94 4.11
N PRO A 198 35.35 2.32 4.76
CA PRO A 198 36.45 1.71 4.04
C PRO A 198 36.01 0.66 3.02
N HIS A 199 34.95 -0.11 3.32
CA HIS A 199 34.43 -1.13 2.42
C HIS A 199 33.60 -0.57 1.26
N VAL A 200 33.05 0.64 1.38
CA VAL A 200 32.27 1.31 0.32
C VAL A 200 33.17 1.88 -0.75
N VAL A 201 34.25 2.57 -0.35
CA VAL A 201 35.22 3.16 -1.29
C VAL A 201 36.35 2.22 -1.70
N ALA A 202 36.41 1.01 -1.14
CA ALA A 202 37.39 0.01 -1.50
C ALA A 202 37.33 -0.29 -3.01
N GLY A 203 38.45 -0.09 -3.71
CA GLY A 203 38.56 -0.37 -5.14
C GLY A 203 38.01 0.70 -6.06
N LEU A 204 37.43 1.79 -5.54
CA LEU A 204 37.03 2.93 -6.37
C LEU A 204 38.27 3.73 -6.78
N GLN A 205 38.36 4.06 -8.08
CA GLN A 205 39.43 4.88 -8.62
C GLN A 205 38.96 6.33 -8.77
N GLY A 206 39.80 7.25 -8.31
CA GLY A 206 39.58 8.68 -8.50
C GLY A 206 39.79 9.13 -9.94
N GLU A 207 39.36 10.35 -10.23
CA GLU A 207 39.57 11.05 -11.49
C GLU A 207 40.40 12.33 -11.25
N LYS A 208 40.67 13.10 -12.31
CA LYS A 208 41.59 14.26 -12.25
C LYS A 208 41.25 15.27 -11.14
N ASN A 209 39.97 15.45 -10.82
CA ASN A 209 39.46 16.35 -9.79
C ASN A 209 38.50 15.65 -8.82
N LEU A 210 38.63 14.32 -8.68
CA LEU A 210 37.83 13.53 -7.75
C LEU A 210 38.70 12.51 -7.04
N THR A 211 38.65 12.49 -5.72
CA THR A 211 39.36 11.50 -4.89
C THR A 211 38.40 10.76 -3.96
N PHE A 212 38.75 9.54 -3.58
CA PHE A 212 38.01 8.76 -2.59
C PHE A 212 38.87 8.61 -1.33
N ILE A 213 38.26 8.88 -0.17
CA ILE A 213 38.90 8.89 1.13
C ILE A 213 38.18 7.84 1.98
N ALA A 214 38.90 6.76 2.31
CA ALA A 214 38.45 5.82 3.33
C ALA A 214 38.65 6.46 4.70
N GLY A 215 37.57 6.64 5.45
CA GLY A 215 37.64 7.06 6.84
C GLY A 215 37.07 5.98 7.75
N ASP A 216 37.64 5.82 8.95
CA ASP A 216 36.88 5.29 10.08
C ASP A 216 35.82 6.34 10.42
N MET A 217 34.78 6.37 9.59
CA MET A 217 33.53 6.99 9.96
C MET A 217 33.02 6.12 11.12
N PHE A 218 33.08 6.63 12.34
CA PHE A 218 32.50 5.96 13.50
C PHE A 218 31.05 5.60 13.18
N VAL A 219 30.76 4.39 12.68
CA VAL A 219 29.47 3.65 12.47
C VAL A 219 28.20 4.46 12.08
N GLU A 220 28.29 5.77 11.86
CA GLU A 220 27.20 6.73 12.04
C GLU A 220 27.50 7.99 11.20
N TRP A 221 27.84 7.92 9.88
CA TRP A 221 28.15 9.09 8.96
C TRP A 221 27.19 9.38 7.72
N ILE A 222 25.87 9.03 7.71
CA ILE A 222 24.74 9.63 6.90
C ILE A 222 23.63 10.42 7.72
N LEU A 223 23.31 11.69 7.37
CA LEU A 223 22.42 12.62 8.11
C LEU A 223 20.96 12.19 8.35
N HIS A 224 20.32 11.47 7.42
CA HIS A 224 18.93 11.03 7.54
C HIS A 224 18.75 9.92 8.59
N ASP A 225 19.79 9.11 8.83
CA ASP A 225 19.70 7.89 9.64
C ASP A 225 19.98 8.12 11.13
N TRP A 226 20.05 9.38 11.57
CA TRP A 226 20.59 9.73 12.88
C TRP A 226 19.65 10.33 13.90
N SER A 227 20.02 10.02 15.14
CA SER A 227 19.66 10.83 16.29
C SER A 227 20.22 12.26 16.16
N ASP A 228 19.52 13.22 16.76
CA ASP A 228 19.97 14.62 16.79
C ASP A 228 21.38 14.78 17.36
N GLU A 229 21.76 13.92 18.32
CA GLU A 229 23.09 13.92 18.92
C GLU A 229 24.19 13.65 17.87
N ASN A 230 23.98 12.65 17.01
CA ASN A 230 24.96 12.27 16.00
C ASN A 230 25.02 13.29 14.86
N SER A 231 23.88 13.84 14.43
CA SER A 231 23.83 14.94 13.47
C SER A 231 24.61 16.16 13.97
N VAL A 232 24.47 16.55 15.24
CA VAL A 232 25.21 17.67 15.83
C VAL A 232 26.72 17.38 15.87
N LYS A 233 27.14 16.14 16.22
CA LYS A 233 28.57 15.77 16.20
C LYS A 233 29.18 15.96 14.82
N ILE A 234 28.43 15.62 13.76
CA ILE A 234 28.93 15.63 12.39
C ILE A 234 28.98 17.03 11.83
N LEU A 235 27.94 17.82 12.04
CA LEU A 235 27.98 19.25 11.72
C LEU A 235 29.12 19.97 12.43
N LYS A 236 29.41 19.64 13.70
CA LYS A 236 30.59 20.17 14.41
C LYS A 236 31.89 19.79 13.73
N LYS A 237 32.02 18.56 13.22
CA LYS A 237 33.21 18.11 12.48
C LYS A 237 33.34 18.80 11.12
N CYS A 238 32.24 19.00 10.39
CA CYS A 238 32.22 19.80 9.17
C CYS A 238 32.69 21.24 9.45
N LYS A 239 32.18 21.86 10.52
CA LYS A 239 32.61 23.20 10.96
C LYS A 239 34.10 23.24 11.34
N GLU A 240 34.60 22.24 12.06
CA GLU A 240 36.03 22.10 12.38
C GLU A 240 36.88 22.02 11.10
N ALA A 241 36.46 21.22 10.10
CA ALA A 241 37.15 21.08 8.83
C ALA A 241 37.20 22.41 8.05
N ILE A 242 36.08 23.12 7.96
CA ILE A 242 36.00 24.45 7.32
C ILE A 242 36.92 25.45 8.04
N THR A 243 36.91 25.44 9.37
CA THR A 243 37.73 26.38 10.19
C THR A 243 39.23 26.12 10.04
N ARG A 244 39.63 24.88 9.72
CA ARG A 244 41.03 24.50 9.46
C ARG A 244 41.49 24.82 8.04
N SER A 245 40.57 25.11 7.11
CA SER A 245 40.92 25.49 5.74
C SER A 245 41.65 26.84 5.70
N GLU A 246 42.51 27.04 4.69
CA GLU A 246 43.30 28.26 4.54
C GLU A 246 42.43 29.53 4.45
N LYS A 247 41.27 29.43 3.78
CA LYS A 247 40.34 30.55 3.61
C LYS A 247 39.51 30.84 4.86
N LYS A 248 39.34 29.86 5.78
CA LYS A 248 38.46 29.92 6.97
C LYS A 248 37.02 30.36 6.69
N ILE A 249 36.62 30.36 5.43
CA ILE A 249 35.30 30.71 4.93
C ILE A 249 34.84 29.51 4.12
N GLY A 250 33.69 28.96 4.47
CA GLY A 250 33.10 27.80 3.81
C GLY A 250 31.65 27.64 4.23
N LYS A 251 30.97 26.69 3.61
CA LYS A 251 29.56 26.39 3.84
C LYS A 251 29.38 24.89 3.97
N VAL A 252 28.41 24.48 4.78
CA VAL A 252 27.90 23.11 4.81
C VAL A 252 26.63 23.12 3.96
N VAL A 253 26.58 22.27 2.95
CA VAL A 253 25.39 22.09 2.11
C VAL A 253 24.72 20.82 2.57
N VAL A 254 23.47 20.92 3.00
CA VAL A 254 22.64 19.79 3.38
C VAL A 254 21.50 19.70 2.38
N ILE A 255 21.34 18.52 1.80
CA ILE A 255 20.25 18.18 0.88
C ILE A 255 19.46 17.12 1.63
N ASP A 256 18.28 17.50 2.09
CA ASP A 256 17.49 16.71 3.03
C ASP A 256 16.01 17.04 2.82
N MET A 257 15.14 16.13 3.26
CA MET A 257 13.71 16.31 3.25
C MET A 257 13.31 17.07 4.51
N ILE A 258 12.40 18.03 4.38
CA ILE A 258 11.88 18.78 5.54
C ILE A 258 10.40 18.48 5.65
N ILE A 259 9.98 17.96 6.80
CA ILE A 259 8.55 17.77 7.06
C ILE A 259 7.94 19.13 7.32
N GLU A 260 6.98 19.52 6.48
CA GLU A 260 6.26 20.77 6.67
C GLU A 260 5.27 20.68 7.84
N ASN A 261 5.11 21.80 8.56
CA ASN A 261 4.24 21.83 9.73
C ASN A 261 2.77 22.13 9.39
N GLU A 262 2.51 22.70 8.20
CA GLU A 262 1.18 23.12 7.78
C GLU A 262 0.85 22.52 6.41
N LYS A 263 -0.35 21.95 6.29
CA LYS A 263 -0.84 21.25 5.08
C LYS A 263 -1.05 22.21 3.88
N ASP A 264 -1.01 23.52 4.12
CA ASP A 264 -1.37 24.56 3.16
C ASP A 264 -0.16 25.08 2.34
N GLU A 265 1.07 24.63 2.65
CA GLU A 265 2.32 25.10 2.00
C GLU A 265 2.78 24.22 0.81
N ILE A 266 2.33 22.96 0.73
CA ILE A 266 2.61 22.01 -0.37
C ILE A 266 1.39 21.24 -0.83
N ASP A 267 1.47 20.60 -2.00
CA ASP A 267 0.44 19.65 -2.43
C ASP A 267 0.36 18.44 -1.48
N GLU A 268 -0.86 17.93 -1.30
CA GLU A 268 -1.18 16.87 -0.33
C GLU A 268 -0.37 15.59 -0.56
N ASP A 269 -0.15 15.24 -1.83
CA ASP A 269 0.64 14.07 -2.25
C ASP A 269 2.10 14.17 -1.79
N SER A 270 2.71 15.35 -1.89
CA SER A 270 4.08 15.60 -1.45
C SER A 270 4.20 15.51 0.08
N TYR A 271 3.23 16.01 0.82
CA TYR A 271 3.22 15.90 2.29
C TYR A 271 3.08 14.44 2.74
N GLU A 272 2.21 13.65 2.09
CA GLU A 272 2.05 12.24 2.39
C GLU A 272 3.36 11.46 2.12
N THR A 273 4.05 11.76 1.02
CA THR A 273 5.38 11.19 0.73
C THR A 273 6.36 11.45 1.87
N GLN A 274 6.37 12.67 2.44
CA GLN A 274 7.27 13.01 3.55
C GLN A 274 6.97 12.18 4.81
N LEU A 275 5.70 11.98 5.13
CA LEU A 275 5.29 11.15 6.27
C LEU A 275 5.67 9.67 6.07
N PHE A 276 5.54 9.17 4.84
CA PHE A 276 5.96 7.83 4.49
C PHE A 276 7.47 7.63 4.60
N MET A 277 8.27 8.57 4.08
CA MET A 277 9.72 8.55 4.21
C MET A 277 10.13 8.55 5.68
N ASP A 278 9.48 9.37 6.50
CA ASP A 278 9.71 9.37 7.94
C ASP A 278 9.42 7.98 8.54
N MET A 279 8.27 7.37 8.22
CA MET A 279 7.98 6.01 8.69
C MET A 279 8.96 4.95 8.19
N ALA A 280 9.49 5.10 6.97
CA ALA A 280 10.52 4.23 6.43
C ALA A 280 11.84 4.37 7.20
N LEU A 281 12.24 5.61 7.51
CA LEU A 281 13.39 5.87 8.35
C LEU A 281 13.24 5.25 9.74
N MET A 282 12.06 5.34 10.36
CA MET A 282 11.78 4.68 11.65
C MET A 282 11.95 3.15 11.58
N THR A 283 11.56 2.58 10.45
CA THR A 283 11.43 1.13 10.30
C THR A 283 12.76 0.47 9.98
N LEU A 284 13.55 1.11 9.12
CA LEU A 284 14.81 0.57 8.59
C LEU A 284 16.02 1.10 9.35
N PHE A 285 15.94 2.34 9.85
CA PHE A 285 17.05 3.07 10.46
C PHE A 285 16.67 3.58 11.86
N SER A 286 17.64 4.11 12.62
CA SER A 286 17.35 4.81 13.89
C SER A 286 17.15 6.33 13.66
N GLY A 287 16.84 6.71 12.43
CA GLY A 287 16.72 8.08 11.96
C GLY A 287 15.31 8.65 12.04
N ARG A 288 15.23 9.95 11.72
CA ARG A 288 13.97 10.67 11.57
C ARG A 288 14.11 11.88 10.66
N GLU A 289 13.01 12.17 9.97
CA GLU A 289 12.86 13.44 9.28
C GLU A 289 12.50 14.54 10.28
N ARG A 290 12.88 15.77 9.94
CA ARG A 290 12.78 16.95 10.81
C ARG A 290 11.98 18.03 10.13
N ASN A 291 11.24 18.80 10.92
CA ASN A 291 10.68 20.05 10.42
C ASN A 291 11.72 21.18 10.48
N GLU A 292 11.39 22.33 9.88
CA GLU A 292 12.28 23.49 9.81
C GLU A 292 12.76 23.96 11.20
N LYS A 293 11.88 23.95 12.21
CA LYS A 293 12.21 24.37 13.58
C LYS A 293 13.21 23.42 14.24
N GLU A 294 13.02 22.13 14.06
CA GLU A 294 13.92 21.08 14.54
C GLU A 294 15.27 21.15 13.84
N LEU A 295 15.29 21.34 12.52
CA LEU A 295 16.51 21.50 11.73
C LEU A 295 17.27 22.77 12.18
N SER A 296 16.58 23.90 12.28
CA SER A 296 17.16 25.16 12.77
C SER A 296 17.80 25.02 14.15
N LYS A 297 17.14 24.30 15.07
CA LYS A 297 17.70 24.01 16.39
C LYS A 297 18.97 23.16 16.28
N LEU A 298 18.96 22.14 15.43
CA LEU A 298 20.09 21.23 15.23
C LEU A 298 21.34 21.96 14.69
N PHE A 299 21.15 22.84 13.69
CA PHE A 299 22.22 23.70 13.18
C PHE A 299 22.75 24.66 14.25
N LYS A 300 21.85 25.27 15.03
CA LYS A 300 22.21 26.15 16.15
C LYS A 300 23.01 25.42 17.23
N ASP A 301 22.65 24.18 17.57
CA ASP A 301 23.37 23.34 18.54
C ASP A 301 24.76 22.91 18.03
N ALA A 302 24.95 22.86 16.71
CA ALA A 302 26.25 22.73 16.06
C ALA A 302 27.02 24.07 15.92
N GLY A 303 26.36 25.19 16.22
CA GLY A 303 26.89 26.55 16.07
C GLY A 303 27.08 26.95 14.61
N ILE A 304 26.20 26.50 13.71
CA ILE A 304 26.17 26.87 12.30
C ILE A 304 24.93 27.72 12.06
N ASP A 305 25.08 28.85 11.38
CA ASP A 305 23.95 29.69 10.98
C ASP A 305 23.26 29.06 9.76
N LEU A 306 21.96 28.81 9.86
CA LEU A 306 21.15 28.23 8.78
C LEU A 306 20.72 29.32 7.80
N ALA A 307 20.88 29.05 6.50
CA ALA A 307 20.27 29.84 5.43
C ALA A 307 19.52 28.88 4.51
N MET A 308 18.23 29.15 4.28
CA MET A 308 17.37 28.36 3.41
C MET A 308 17.16 29.10 2.10
N ASN A 309 17.24 28.36 0.99
CA ASN A 309 16.90 28.87 -0.34
C ASN A 309 15.61 28.17 -0.78
N GLU A 310 14.58 28.95 -1.11
CA GLU A 310 13.35 28.44 -1.71
C GLU A 310 13.45 28.56 -3.24
N GLU A 311 13.39 27.42 -3.93
CA GLU A 311 13.22 27.35 -5.38
C GLU A 311 12.06 26.42 -5.73
N ASN A 312 11.24 26.84 -6.70
CA ASN A 312 9.99 26.16 -7.05
C ASN A 312 10.18 24.73 -7.58
N ASN A 313 9.22 23.87 -7.23
CA ASN A 313 9.10 22.49 -7.68
C ASN A 313 9.29 22.33 -9.19
N THR A 314 10.21 21.44 -9.58
CA THR A 314 10.36 21.03 -10.99
C THR A 314 9.37 19.92 -11.33
N LYS A 315 8.95 19.82 -12.59
CA LYS A 315 8.12 18.69 -13.07
C LYS A 315 8.78 17.32 -12.78
N LEU A 316 10.11 17.28 -12.74
CA LEU A 316 10.90 16.10 -12.44
C LEU A 316 10.73 15.65 -10.99
N LEU A 317 10.78 16.58 -10.03
CA LEU A 317 10.56 16.28 -8.61
C LEU A 317 9.10 15.86 -8.33
N GLY A 318 8.12 16.49 -8.99
CA GLY A 318 6.73 16.04 -8.90
C GLY A 318 6.52 14.61 -9.41
N ALA A 319 7.15 14.24 -10.53
CA ALA A 319 7.12 12.87 -11.04
C ALA A 319 7.83 11.86 -10.12
N GLN A 320 8.91 12.26 -9.46
CA GLN A 320 9.59 11.45 -8.44
C GLN A 320 8.73 11.24 -7.20
N ALA A 321 8.10 12.29 -6.67
CA ALA A 321 7.18 12.21 -5.53
C ALA A 321 6.01 11.27 -5.83
N HIS A 322 5.44 11.35 -7.04
CA HIS A 322 4.40 10.42 -7.49
C HIS A 322 4.85 8.94 -7.45
N ILE A 323 6.10 8.65 -7.86
CA ILE A 323 6.67 7.31 -7.76
C ILE A 323 6.88 6.89 -6.29
N TRP A 324 7.37 7.81 -5.45
CA TRP A 324 7.63 7.53 -4.04
C TRP A 324 6.33 7.23 -3.28
N ASN A 325 5.26 7.98 -3.50
CA ASN A 325 3.94 7.66 -2.96
C ASN A 325 3.53 6.22 -3.26
N GLN A 326 3.78 5.76 -4.50
CA GLN A 326 3.44 4.41 -4.92
C GLN A 326 4.37 3.32 -4.36
N ILE A 327 5.63 3.66 -4.08
CA ILE A 327 6.57 2.78 -3.36
C ILE A 327 6.10 2.59 -1.92
N PHE A 328 5.68 3.67 -1.24
CA PHE A 328 5.42 3.65 0.19
C PHE A 328 3.96 3.49 0.61
N ASN A 329 3.00 3.45 -0.33
CA ASN A 329 1.57 3.37 -0.01
C ASN A 329 1.20 2.21 0.96
N PHE A 330 1.95 1.11 0.94
CA PHE A 330 1.74 -0.01 1.87
C PHE A 330 1.97 0.34 3.35
N ILE A 331 2.75 1.39 3.65
CA ILE A 331 3.05 1.85 5.01
C ILE A 331 1.77 2.24 5.74
N ASN A 332 0.82 2.92 5.08
CA ASN A 332 -0.48 3.26 5.66
C ASN A 332 -1.21 2.01 6.19
N SER A 333 -1.24 0.95 5.38
CA SER A 333 -1.87 -0.32 5.75
C SER A 333 -1.18 -0.96 6.96
N MET A 334 0.15 -0.98 6.98
CA MET A 334 0.93 -1.58 8.07
C MET A 334 0.83 -0.76 9.37
N CYS A 335 0.76 0.56 9.30
CA CYS A 335 0.55 1.42 10.46
C CYS A 335 -0.85 1.24 11.05
N LEU A 336 -1.87 1.11 10.20
CA LEU A 336 -3.23 0.82 10.63
C LEU A 336 -3.33 -0.54 11.33
N LYS A 337 -2.72 -1.58 10.75
CA LYS A 337 -2.58 -2.89 11.38
C LYS A 337 -1.91 -2.79 12.75
N CYS A 338 -0.78 -2.07 12.82
CA CYS A 338 -0.04 -1.86 14.07
C CYS A 338 -0.92 -1.19 15.14
N ALA A 339 -1.64 -0.13 14.79
CA ALA A 339 -2.53 0.57 15.72
C ALA A 339 -3.64 -0.32 16.28
N VAL A 340 -4.23 -1.15 15.42
CA VAL A 340 -5.25 -2.14 15.80
C VAL A 340 -4.65 -3.22 16.70
N GLU A 341 -3.49 -3.79 16.34
CA GLU A 341 -2.81 -4.80 17.14
C GLU A 341 -2.34 -4.27 18.51
N LEU A 342 -2.02 -2.98 18.61
CA LEU A 342 -1.68 -2.29 19.85
C LEU A 342 -2.91 -1.90 20.70
N GLY A 343 -4.13 -1.95 20.13
CA GLY A 343 -5.36 -1.55 20.80
C GLY A 343 -5.53 -0.03 20.93
N ILE A 344 -4.88 0.75 20.07
CA ILE A 344 -4.95 2.22 20.10
C ILE A 344 -6.39 2.74 19.97
N PRO A 345 -7.23 2.26 19.01
CA PRO A 345 -8.60 2.75 18.88
C PRO A 345 -9.42 2.56 20.17
N ASP A 346 -9.34 1.38 20.78
CA ASP A 346 -10.08 1.07 22.01
C ASP A 346 -9.59 1.91 23.19
N ILE A 347 -8.28 2.13 23.32
CA ILE A 347 -7.71 2.94 24.41
C ILE A 347 -8.17 4.39 24.33
N ILE A 348 -8.12 5.00 23.13
CA ILE A 348 -8.59 6.39 22.94
C ILE A 348 -10.10 6.48 23.18
N ASN A 349 -10.89 5.55 22.62
CA ASN A 349 -12.34 5.52 22.82
C ASN A 349 -12.72 5.39 24.30
N ASN A 350 -12.06 4.48 25.03
CA ASN A 350 -12.34 4.24 26.45
C ASN A 350 -11.86 5.39 27.35
N HIS A 351 -10.94 6.24 26.88
CA HIS A 351 -10.56 7.46 27.59
C HIS A 351 -11.70 8.50 27.63
N GLY A 352 -12.56 8.52 26.61
CA GLY A 352 -13.79 9.32 26.57
C GLY A 352 -13.61 10.83 26.34
N LYS A 353 -12.37 11.29 26.14
CA LYS A 353 -12.00 12.69 25.86
C LYS A 353 -10.72 12.73 25.02
N PRO A 354 -10.31 13.88 24.45
CA PRO A 354 -9.05 13.99 23.73
C PRO A 354 -7.87 13.47 24.56
N MET A 355 -7.13 12.49 24.02
CA MET A 355 -6.06 11.80 24.73
C MET A 355 -4.70 12.26 24.21
N THR A 356 -3.87 12.88 25.05
CA THR A 356 -2.55 13.39 24.62
C THR A 356 -1.61 12.24 24.28
N ILE A 357 -0.58 12.51 23.46
CA ILE A 357 0.44 11.51 23.13
C ILE A 357 1.12 10.93 24.39
N SER A 358 1.30 11.75 25.42
CA SER A 358 1.86 11.35 26.71
C SER A 358 0.94 10.37 27.45
N GLN A 359 -0.35 10.68 27.51
CA GLN A 359 -1.36 9.79 28.12
C GLN A 359 -1.46 8.47 27.35
N LEU A 360 -1.50 8.53 26.01
CA LEU A 360 -1.58 7.35 25.15
C LEU A 360 -0.34 6.46 25.33
N THR A 361 0.84 7.06 25.35
CA THR A 361 2.10 6.33 25.59
C THR A 361 2.08 5.61 26.94
N LEU A 362 1.56 6.24 28.00
CA LEU A 362 1.45 5.61 29.32
C LEU A 362 0.44 4.46 29.35
N ALA A 363 -0.70 4.61 28.67
CA ALA A 363 -1.77 3.61 28.63
C ALA A 363 -1.41 2.37 27.79
N LEU A 364 -0.59 2.53 26.75
CA LEU A 364 -0.25 1.43 25.84
C LEU A 364 0.77 0.45 26.45
N PRO A 365 0.66 -0.87 26.16
CA PRO A 365 1.62 -1.87 26.60
C PRO A 365 2.88 -1.88 25.70
N ILE A 366 3.52 -0.73 25.52
CA ILE A 366 4.70 -0.52 24.67
C ILE A 366 5.93 -0.12 25.51
N ASN A 367 7.13 -0.27 24.94
CA ASN A 367 8.33 0.33 25.49
C ASN A 367 8.21 1.86 25.44
N LYS A 368 8.24 2.50 26.62
CA LYS A 368 8.02 3.95 26.76
C LYS A 368 9.12 4.81 26.11
N ASN A 369 10.31 4.24 25.88
CA ASN A 369 11.38 4.91 25.13
C ASN A 369 11.02 5.11 23.66
N LYS A 370 10.00 4.39 23.15
CA LYS A 370 9.48 4.52 21.77
C LYS A 370 8.38 5.60 21.66
N PHE A 371 8.28 6.51 22.62
CA PHE A 371 7.35 7.66 22.62
C PHE A 371 7.35 8.42 21.29
N TYR A 372 8.53 8.82 20.80
CA TYR A 372 8.63 9.56 19.53
C TYR A 372 8.22 8.72 18.31
N CYS A 373 8.41 7.40 18.37
CA CYS A 373 7.98 6.50 17.30
C CYS A 373 6.46 6.36 17.27
N LEU A 374 5.82 6.33 18.46
CA LEU A 374 4.37 6.35 18.56
C LEU A 374 3.80 7.66 18.00
N TYR A 375 4.42 8.80 18.30
CA TYR A 375 4.01 10.09 17.75
C TYR A 375 4.01 10.08 16.21
N ARG A 376 5.05 9.52 15.58
CA ARG A 376 5.16 9.41 14.11
C ARG A 376 4.03 8.56 13.52
N LEU A 377 3.78 7.39 14.12
CA LEU A 377 2.66 6.52 13.75
C LEU A 377 1.32 7.24 13.87
N MET A 378 1.08 7.94 14.98
CA MET A 378 -0.16 8.69 15.20
C MET A 378 -0.31 9.89 14.26
N ARG A 379 0.80 10.55 13.88
CA ARG A 379 0.79 11.64 12.90
C ARG A 379 0.32 11.14 11.53
N LEU A 380 0.85 10.01 11.05
CA LEU A 380 0.41 9.41 9.78
C LEU A 380 -1.07 8.96 9.84
N LEU A 381 -1.48 8.34 10.95
CA LEU A 381 -2.87 7.89 11.12
C LEU A 381 -3.87 9.04 11.30
N THR A 382 -3.40 10.19 11.80
CA THR A 382 -4.20 11.42 11.84
C THR A 382 -4.31 12.03 10.45
N HIS A 383 -3.21 12.09 9.70
CA HIS A 383 -3.20 12.59 8.31
C HIS A 383 -4.15 11.79 7.40
N SER A 384 -4.16 10.45 7.54
CA SER A 384 -5.08 9.56 6.81
C SER A 384 -6.52 9.55 7.34
N GLY A 385 -6.85 10.38 8.34
CA GLY A 385 -8.21 10.53 8.87
C GLY A 385 -8.71 9.38 9.76
N ILE A 386 -7.83 8.47 10.15
CA ILE A 386 -8.16 7.40 11.11
C ILE A 386 -8.36 7.99 12.51
N PHE A 387 -7.55 8.98 12.89
CA PHE A 387 -7.73 9.77 14.11
C PHE A 387 -7.86 11.25 13.76
N ALA A 388 -8.35 12.05 14.70
CA ALA A 388 -8.34 13.51 14.62
C ALA A 388 -7.69 14.10 15.87
N LEU A 389 -7.24 15.34 15.76
CA LEU A 389 -6.72 16.12 16.89
C LEU A 389 -7.78 17.11 17.35
N GLU A 390 -7.97 17.20 18.66
CA GLU A 390 -8.82 18.19 19.32
C GLU A 390 -8.05 18.84 20.47
N LYS A 391 -8.41 20.09 20.80
CA LYS A 391 -7.80 20.81 21.93
C LYS A 391 -8.13 20.11 23.25
N VAL A 392 -7.14 20.01 24.13
CA VAL A 392 -7.33 19.51 25.49
C VAL A 392 -7.69 20.67 26.41
N GLU A 393 -8.84 20.60 27.07
CA GLU A 393 -9.18 21.53 28.15
C GLU A 393 -8.33 21.22 29.39
N ILE A 394 -7.35 22.06 29.69
CA ILE A 394 -6.56 21.99 30.94
C ILE A 394 -7.23 22.90 31.98
N GLU A 395 -7.79 22.31 33.04
CA GLU A 395 -8.35 23.07 34.17
C GLU A 395 -7.24 23.85 34.89
N GLY A 396 -7.20 25.18 34.72
CA GLY A 396 -6.42 26.10 35.55
C GLY A 396 -5.32 26.92 34.88
N GLU A 397 -5.14 26.85 33.55
CA GLU A 397 -4.15 27.67 32.84
C GLU A 397 -4.65 29.09 32.53
N LYS A 398 -3.72 30.05 32.60
CA LYS A 398 -3.94 31.46 32.24
C LYS A 398 -3.78 31.64 30.72
N GLU A 399 -4.46 32.63 30.15
CA GLU A 399 -4.27 33.04 28.75
C GLU A 399 -2.77 33.16 28.39
N GLY A 400 -2.26 32.26 27.53
CA GLY A 400 -0.90 32.32 26.97
C GLY A 400 -0.01 31.07 27.07
N GLU A 401 -0.44 29.98 27.73
CA GLU A 401 0.28 28.69 27.68
C GLU A 401 -0.16 27.85 26.47
N LYS A 402 0.76 27.02 25.93
CA LYS A 402 0.56 26.27 24.68
C LYS A 402 -0.62 25.31 24.82
N GLU A 403 -1.64 25.49 23.97
CA GLU A 403 -2.74 24.54 23.85
C GLU A 403 -2.18 23.15 23.49
N GLU A 404 -2.38 22.16 24.37
CA GLU A 404 -2.04 20.76 24.09
C GLU A 404 -3.16 20.12 23.27
N GLU A 405 -2.81 19.37 22.22
CA GLU A 405 -3.77 18.62 21.41
C GLU A 405 -3.82 17.16 21.84
N GLY A 406 -5.02 16.58 21.80
CA GLY A 406 -5.28 15.19 22.12
C GLY A 406 -5.93 14.47 20.94
N TYR A 407 -5.65 13.18 20.80
CA TYR A 407 -6.24 12.33 19.77
C TYR A 407 -7.67 11.95 20.15
N VAL A 408 -8.56 11.95 19.15
CA VAL A 408 -9.94 11.46 19.23
C VAL A 408 -10.21 10.45 18.10
N ILE A 409 -11.20 9.58 18.32
CA ILE A 409 -11.67 8.65 17.30
C ILE A 409 -12.52 9.37 16.25
N THR A 410 -12.42 8.93 14.99
CA THR A 410 -13.25 9.37 13.87
C THR A 410 -14.31 8.31 13.54
N GLU A 411 -15.21 8.59 12.60
CA GLU A 411 -16.14 7.58 12.09
C GLU A 411 -15.42 6.36 11.50
N ALA A 412 -14.23 6.57 10.91
CA ALA A 412 -13.40 5.49 10.40
C ALA A 412 -12.83 4.60 11.53
N SER A 413 -12.20 5.20 12.55
CA SER A 413 -11.64 4.40 13.67
C SER A 413 -12.69 3.80 14.60
N LYS A 414 -13.92 4.33 14.63
CA LYS A 414 -15.05 3.64 15.29
C LYS A 414 -15.29 2.24 14.74
N LEU A 415 -15.07 2.02 13.44
CA LEU A 415 -15.16 0.69 12.82
C LEU A 415 -13.99 -0.22 13.18
N LEU A 416 -12.98 0.25 13.90
CA LEU A 416 -11.84 -0.57 14.35
C LEU A 416 -12.00 -1.04 15.80
N LEU A 417 -12.96 -0.47 16.54
CA LEU A 417 -13.22 -0.84 17.94
C LEU A 417 -13.61 -2.31 18.05
N LYS A 418 -13.10 -3.00 19.07
CA LYS A 418 -13.30 -4.44 19.25
C LYS A 418 -14.76 -4.78 19.54
N ASP A 419 -15.42 -3.97 20.37
CA ASP A 419 -16.80 -4.19 20.81
C ASP A 419 -17.84 -3.57 19.85
N ASN A 420 -17.40 -2.96 18.75
CA ASN A 420 -18.32 -2.49 17.72
C ASN A 420 -18.92 -3.71 16.99
N PRO A 421 -20.25 -3.89 16.95
CA PRO A 421 -20.88 -4.98 16.21
C PRO A 421 -20.50 -5.01 14.71
N MET A 422 -20.06 -3.87 14.19
CA MET A 422 -19.71 -3.62 12.78
C MET A 422 -18.20 -3.49 12.59
N SER A 423 -17.41 -3.96 13.56
CA SER A 423 -15.95 -3.86 13.52
C SER A 423 -15.38 -4.53 12.27
N VAL A 424 -14.55 -3.81 11.51
CA VAL A 424 -13.84 -4.30 10.32
C VAL A 424 -12.44 -4.85 10.64
N THR A 425 -12.04 -4.80 11.90
CA THR A 425 -10.73 -5.28 12.39
C THR A 425 -10.40 -6.71 11.93
N PRO A 426 -11.31 -7.71 12.00
CA PRO A 426 -11.01 -9.05 11.49
C PRO A 426 -10.66 -9.08 10.01
N PHE A 427 -11.39 -8.31 9.18
CA PHE A 427 -11.11 -8.20 7.75
C PHE A 427 -9.76 -7.55 7.47
N LEU A 428 -9.44 -6.47 8.20
CA LEU A 428 -8.12 -5.81 8.12
C LEU A 428 -6.98 -6.80 8.42
N LEU A 429 -7.09 -7.56 9.52
CA LEU A 429 -6.05 -8.51 9.93
C LEU A 429 -5.91 -9.69 8.97
N LEU A 430 -7.00 -10.10 8.31
CA LEU A 430 -6.98 -11.10 7.25
C LEU A 430 -6.20 -10.61 6.02
N VAL A 431 -6.61 -9.47 5.43
CA VAL A 431 -6.02 -9.00 4.16
C VAL A 431 -4.56 -8.58 4.31
N LEU A 432 -4.14 -8.19 5.52
CA LEU A 432 -2.75 -7.86 5.87
C LEU A 432 -2.01 -9.02 6.55
N ASN A 433 -2.53 -10.24 6.44
CA ASN A 433 -1.83 -11.43 6.90
C ASN A 433 -0.66 -11.76 5.93
N PRO A 434 0.55 -12.04 6.43
CA PRO A 434 1.71 -12.37 5.59
C PRO A 434 1.49 -13.51 4.59
N ILE A 435 0.61 -14.48 4.90
CA ILE A 435 0.27 -15.57 3.98
C ILE A 435 -0.40 -15.04 2.70
N LEU A 436 -1.24 -14.02 2.82
CA LEU A 436 -1.94 -13.40 1.69
C LEU A 436 -1.03 -12.39 1.00
N THR A 437 -0.38 -11.49 1.74
CA THR A 437 0.42 -10.39 1.18
C THR A 437 1.62 -10.89 0.37
N LYS A 438 2.21 -12.04 0.74
CA LYS A 438 3.29 -12.70 -0.01
C LYS A 438 2.92 -12.99 -1.48
N SER A 439 1.63 -13.15 -1.78
CA SER A 439 1.15 -13.36 -3.17
C SER A 439 1.49 -12.19 -4.08
N PHE A 440 1.55 -10.96 -3.53
CA PHE A 440 1.87 -9.77 -4.30
C PHE A 440 3.37 -9.62 -4.60
N ASP A 441 4.24 -10.29 -3.82
CA ASP A 441 5.69 -10.25 -4.01
C ASP A 441 6.16 -11.07 -5.23
N VAL A 442 5.30 -11.95 -5.75
CA VAL A 442 5.63 -12.90 -6.83
C VAL A 442 4.83 -12.66 -8.11
N LEU A 443 4.24 -11.47 -8.29
CA LEU A 443 3.39 -11.16 -9.45
C LEU A 443 4.13 -11.33 -10.78
N ASP A 444 5.35 -10.81 -10.89
CA ASP A 444 6.22 -10.91 -12.06
C ASP A 444 6.55 -12.37 -12.42
N THR A 445 6.89 -13.17 -11.41
CA THR A 445 7.24 -14.59 -11.54
C THR A 445 6.00 -15.39 -11.92
N TRP A 446 4.85 -15.06 -11.31
CA TRP A 446 3.56 -15.66 -11.66
C TRP A 446 3.18 -15.35 -13.11
N PHE A 447 3.37 -14.12 -13.61
CA PHE A 447 3.09 -13.82 -15.01
C PHE A 447 3.89 -14.70 -16.00
N GLN A 448 5.04 -15.23 -15.56
CA GLN A 448 5.95 -16.04 -16.38
C GLN A 448 5.74 -17.56 -16.24
N ASN A 449 4.98 -18.03 -15.23
CA ASN A 449 4.79 -19.45 -14.96
C ASN A 449 3.38 -19.95 -15.31
N ASP A 450 3.10 -21.23 -15.02
CA ASP A 450 1.80 -21.88 -15.28
C ASP A 450 0.86 -21.96 -14.06
N SER A 451 1.28 -21.47 -12.88
CA SER A 451 0.42 -21.47 -11.70
C SER A 451 -0.85 -20.66 -11.96
N PRO A 452 -2.01 -21.09 -11.44
CA PRO A 452 -3.29 -20.42 -11.66
C PRO A 452 -3.33 -19.03 -11.04
N THR A 453 -2.73 -18.82 -9.85
CA THR A 453 -2.73 -17.55 -9.13
C THR A 453 -1.36 -17.22 -8.53
N PRO A 454 -1.08 -15.94 -8.21
CA PRO A 454 0.11 -15.58 -7.44
C PRO A 454 0.17 -16.25 -6.07
N PHE A 455 -0.98 -16.46 -5.41
CA PHE A 455 -1.05 -17.23 -4.17
C PHE A 455 -0.54 -18.66 -4.34
N ASP A 456 -0.91 -19.34 -5.43
CA ASP A 456 -0.39 -20.67 -5.74
C ASP A 456 1.12 -20.66 -5.99
N THR A 457 1.64 -19.64 -6.70
CA THR A 457 3.09 -19.45 -6.85
C THR A 457 3.81 -19.24 -5.52
N ALA A 458 3.21 -18.48 -4.60
CA ALA A 458 3.82 -18.14 -3.31
C ALA A 458 3.74 -19.27 -2.26
N ASN A 459 2.68 -20.08 -2.30
CA ASN A 459 2.32 -21.02 -1.24
C ASN A 459 2.23 -22.48 -1.71
N GLY A 460 2.34 -22.75 -3.02
CA GLY A 460 2.37 -24.09 -3.62
C GLY A 460 1.02 -24.81 -3.66
N ARG A 461 -0.08 -24.13 -3.32
CA ARG A 461 -1.46 -24.62 -3.32
C ARG A 461 -2.41 -23.47 -3.64
N THR A 462 -3.59 -23.78 -4.18
CA THR A 462 -4.65 -22.80 -4.36
C THR A 462 -5.20 -22.33 -3.01
N PHE A 463 -5.78 -21.13 -2.97
CA PHE A 463 -6.25 -20.49 -1.73
C PHE A 463 -7.19 -21.38 -0.91
N TRP A 464 -8.20 -21.96 -1.55
CA TRP A 464 -9.18 -22.82 -0.88
C TRP A 464 -8.58 -24.16 -0.41
N ASP A 465 -7.69 -24.77 -1.21
CA ASP A 465 -6.98 -25.99 -0.79
C ASP A 465 -6.07 -25.71 0.41
N TYR A 466 -5.34 -24.60 0.40
CA TYR A 466 -4.51 -24.17 1.52
C TYR A 466 -5.34 -23.96 2.80
N GLY A 467 -6.45 -23.22 2.71
CA GLY A 467 -7.35 -22.98 3.85
C GLY A 467 -7.92 -24.26 4.46
N SER A 468 -8.20 -25.29 3.65
CA SER A 468 -8.70 -26.58 4.13
C SER A 468 -7.68 -27.37 4.97
N HIS A 469 -6.38 -27.05 4.84
CA HIS A 469 -5.30 -27.67 5.59
C HIS A 469 -4.75 -26.77 6.72
N GLU A 470 -5.17 -25.51 6.78
CA GLU A 470 -4.67 -24.51 7.75
C GLU A 470 -5.81 -23.89 8.55
N PRO A 471 -6.26 -24.55 9.65
CA PRO A 471 -7.44 -24.12 10.42
C PRO A 471 -7.36 -22.70 10.96
N LYS A 472 -6.16 -22.20 11.27
CA LYS A 472 -5.96 -20.82 11.74
C LYS A 472 -6.27 -19.80 10.64
N LEU A 473 -5.88 -20.08 9.40
CA LEU A 473 -6.21 -19.21 8.27
C LEU A 473 -7.69 -19.30 7.95
N ALA A 474 -8.26 -20.51 7.95
CA ALA A 474 -9.71 -20.69 7.74
C ALA A 474 -10.54 -19.91 8.78
N GLN A 475 -10.15 -19.95 10.05
CA GLN A 475 -10.81 -19.17 11.10
C GLN A 475 -10.68 -17.66 10.85
N LEU A 476 -9.47 -17.17 10.55
CA LEU A 476 -9.24 -15.76 10.25
C LEU A 476 -10.03 -15.29 9.03
N PHE A 477 -10.12 -16.14 8.00
CA PHE A 477 -10.95 -15.89 6.82
C PHE A 477 -12.42 -15.77 7.20
N ASN A 478 -12.96 -16.74 7.94
CA ASN A 478 -14.35 -16.73 8.40
C ASN A 478 -14.68 -15.50 9.25
N ASP A 479 -13.79 -15.11 10.17
CA ASP A 479 -13.96 -13.91 11.01
C ASP A 479 -13.96 -12.64 10.16
N GLY A 480 -13.06 -12.57 9.16
CA GLY A 480 -13.01 -11.50 8.17
C GLY A 480 -14.29 -11.38 7.36
N MET A 481 -14.78 -12.49 6.78
CA MET A 481 -16.02 -12.52 6.01
C MET A 481 -17.24 -12.18 6.85
N ALA A 482 -17.31 -12.69 8.08
CA ALA A 482 -18.38 -12.38 9.03
C ALA A 482 -18.41 -10.90 9.40
N SER A 483 -17.24 -10.26 9.53
CA SER A 483 -17.15 -8.83 9.85
C SER A 483 -17.77 -7.92 8.78
N ASP A 484 -17.45 -8.16 7.51
CA ASP A 484 -18.08 -7.47 6.39
C ASP A 484 -19.58 -7.82 6.27
N ALA A 485 -19.93 -9.09 6.46
CA ALA A 485 -21.30 -9.56 6.37
C ALA A 485 -22.24 -8.86 7.36
N ARG A 486 -21.79 -8.59 8.60
CA ARG A 486 -22.59 -7.82 9.57
C ARG A 486 -22.90 -6.42 9.07
N LEU A 487 -21.89 -5.73 8.53
CA LEU A 487 -22.05 -4.38 7.99
C LEU A 487 -23.00 -4.34 6.79
N VAL A 488 -22.72 -5.16 5.79
CA VAL A 488 -23.51 -5.22 4.57
C VAL A 488 -24.95 -5.60 4.85
N THR A 489 -25.17 -6.63 5.67
CA THR A 489 -26.51 -7.15 5.93
C THR A 489 -27.36 -6.18 6.73
N SER A 490 -26.79 -5.40 7.65
CA SER A 490 -27.55 -4.36 8.37
C SER A 490 -28.10 -3.31 7.41
N VAL A 491 -27.29 -2.86 6.44
CA VAL A 491 -27.71 -1.87 5.43
C VAL A 491 -28.75 -2.46 4.48
N VAL A 492 -28.57 -3.69 4.02
CA VAL A 492 -29.57 -4.37 3.18
C VAL A 492 -30.91 -4.54 3.92
N ILE A 493 -30.88 -4.98 5.18
CA ILE A 493 -32.09 -5.11 6.00
C ILE A 493 -32.72 -3.75 6.26
N GLU A 494 -31.95 -2.67 6.44
CA GLU A 494 -32.54 -1.35 6.72
C GLU A 494 -33.11 -0.69 5.46
N LYS A 495 -32.31 -0.64 4.39
CA LYS A 495 -32.57 0.18 3.19
C LYS A 495 -33.18 -0.61 2.03
N CYS A 496 -33.06 -1.93 2.02
CA CYS A 496 -33.48 -2.78 0.90
C CYS A 496 -34.52 -3.83 1.31
N LYS A 497 -35.30 -3.63 2.38
CA LYS A 497 -36.34 -4.60 2.84
C LYS A 497 -37.22 -5.16 1.73
N GLY A 498 -37.56 -4.32 0.75
CA GLY A 498 -38.36 -4.70 -0.42
C GLY A 498 -37.80 -5.87 -1.23
N VAL A 499 -36.48 -6.13 -1.17
CA VAL A 499 -35.88 -7.27 -1.87
C VAL A 499 -36.35 -8.62 -1.30
N PHE A 500 -36.79 -8.65 -0.05
CA PHE A 500 -37.27 -9.86 0.64
C PHE A 500 -38.81 -9.97 0.70
N GLU A 501 -39.55 -9.04 0.09
CA GLU A 501 -41.01 -9.09 0.07
C GLU A 501 -41.53 -10.33 -0.66
N GLY A 502 -42.46 -11.04 -0.02
CA GLY A 502 -43.08 -12.25 -0.57
C GLY A 502 -42.15 -13.46 -0.66
N VAL A 503 -40.94 -13.42 -0.08
CA VAL A 503 -40.02 -14.57 -0.02
C VAL A 503 -40.47 -15.53 1.08
N GLU A 504 -40.52 -16.83 0.79
CA GLU A 504 -40.78 -17.87 1.80
C GLU A 504 -39.55 -18.75 2.05
N ARG A 505 -38.71 -18.96 1.03
CA ARG A 505 -37.47 -19.75 1.13
C ARG A 505 -36.30 -19.00 0.52
N LEU A 506 -35.24 -18.82 1.29
CA LEU A 506 -33.98 -18.24 0.85
C LEU A 506 -32.85 -19.24 1.09
N VAL A 507 -31.98 -19.43 0.10
CA VAL A 507 -30.72 -20.14 0.28
C VAL A 507 -29.56 -19.16 0.11
N ASP A 508 -28.68 -19.13 1.10
CA ASP A 508 -27.43 -18.37 1.13
C ASP A 508 -26.30 -19.32 0.69
N VAL A 509 -25.81 -19.16 -0.54
CA VAL A 509 -24.83 -20.07 -1.16
C VAL A 509 -23.43 -19.54 -0.91
N GLY A 510 -22.56 -20.39 -0.36
CA GLY A 510 -21.28 -19.98 0.22
C GLY A 510 -21.49 -19.09 1.47
N GLY A 511 -22.55 -19.35 2.23
CA GLY A 511 -22.93 -18.51 3.38
C GLY A 511 -22.03 -18.66 4.61
N GLY A 512 -20.99 -19.50 4.53
CA GLY A 512 -20.02 -19.75 5.58
C GLY A 512 -20.68 -20.23 6.88
N THR A 513 -20.39 -19.53 7.98
CA THR A 513 -20.98 -19.79 9.29
C THR A 513 -22.39 -19.20 9.46
N GLY A 514 -23.02 -18.73 8.38
CA GLY A 514 -24.42 -18.30 8.36
C GLY A 514 -24.69 -16.88 8.85
N THR A 515 -23.68 -16.01 8.91
CA THR A 515 -23.83 -14.63 9.42
C THR A 515 -24.94 -13.85 8.71
N VAL A 516 -25.00 -13.93 7.38
CA VAL A 516 -26.01 -13.24 6.57
C VAL A 516 -27.38 -13.89 6.75
N ALA A 517 -27.46 -15.20 6.52
CA ALA A 517 -28.70 -15.98 6.66
C ALA A 517 -29.33 -15.84 8.05
N LYS A 518 -28.54 -15.86 9.14
CA LYS A 518 -29.02 -15.66 10.53
C LYS A 518 -29.60 -14.27 10.75
N SER A 519 -28.96 -13.24 10.19
CA SER A 519 -29.45 -11.86 10.28
C SER A 519 -30.77 -11.69 9.53
N ILE A 520 -30.90 -12.29 8.33
CA ILE A 520 -32.14 -12.28 7.55
C ILE A 520 -33.24 -13.07 8.26
N ALA A 521 -32.94 -14.27 8.76
CA ALA A 521 -33.89 -15.12 9.48
C ALA A 521 -34.45 -14.43 10.74
N THR A 522 -33.61 -13.64 11.43
CA THR A 522 -34.00 -12.84 12.60
C THR A 522 -34.88 -11.65 12.22
N ALA A 523 -34.51 -10.91 11.16
CA ALA A 523 -35.27 -9.75 10.70
C ALA A 523 -36.59 -10.11 10.02
N PHE A 524 -36.67 -11.30 9.42
CA PHE A 524 -37.83 -11.81 8.71
C PHE A 524 -38.16 -13.26 9.14
N PRO A 525 -38.76 -13.45 10.35
CA PRO A 525 -39.01 -14.79 10.92
C PRO A 525 -39.88 -15.71 10.05
N GLN A 526 -40.63 -15.14 9.10
CA GLN A 526 -41.44 -15.89 8.14
C GLN A 526 -40.63 -16.56 7.02
N ILE A 527 -39.39 -16.12 6.78
CA ILE A 527 -38.53 -16.67 5.71
C ILE A 527 -37.81 -17.89 6.26
N LYS A 528 -37.90 -19.03 5.57
CA LYS A 528 -37.06 -20.19 5.84
C LYS A 528 -35.72 -20.01 5.14
N CYS A 529 -34.67 -19.81 5.92
CA CYS A 529 -33.31 -19.63 5.44
C CYS A 529 -32.57 -20.97 5.47
N SER A 530 -31.74 -21.21 4.46
CA SER A 530 -30.74 -22.28 4.48
C SER A 530 -29.38 -21.71 4.09
N VAL A 531 -28.32 -22.19 4.71
CA VAL A 531 -26.94 -21.95 4.30
C VAL A 531 -26.46 -23.18 3.54
N LEU A 532 -25.96 -22.98 2.32
CA LEU A 532 -25.23 -24.01 1.58
C LEU A 532 -23.74 -23.64 1.62
N ASP A 533 -22.90 -24.51 2.15
CA ASP A 533 -21.45 -24.37 2.09
C ASP A 533 -20.77 -25.76 2.03
N LEU A 534 -19.44 -25.79 1.91
CA LEU A 534 -18.68 -27.02 1.89
C LEU A 534 -18.93 -27.84 3.17
N PRO A 535 -18.95 -29.18 3.09
CA PRO A 535 -19.28 -30.02 4.24
C PRO A 535 -18.46 -29.73 5.50
N HIS A 536 -17.16 -29.43 5.36
CA HIS A 536 -16.28 -29.15 6.49
C HIS A 536 -16.52 -27.78 7.13
N VAL A 537 -17.12 -26.82 6.42
CA VAL A 537 -17.41 -25.47 6.94
C VAL A 537 -18.62 -25.49 7.87
N VAL A 538 -19.62 -26.32 7.55
CA VAL A 538 -20.90 -26.38 8.29
C VAL A 538 -21.03 -27.60 9.20
N ALA A 539 -20.01 -28.47 9.27
CA ALA A 539 -20.08 -29.76 9.97
C ALA A 539 -20.51 -29.65 11.44
N ASP A 540 -20.06 -28.60 12.14
CA ASP A 540 -20.29 -28.39 13.57
C ASP A 540 -21.37 -27.33 13.87
N LEU A 541 -22.13 -26.90 12.85
CA LEU A 541 -23.18 -25.89 13.00
C LEU A 541 -24.54 -26.56 13.19
N GLU A 542 -25.30 -26.09 14.18
CA GLU A 542 -26.64 -26.60 14.49
C GLU A 542 -27.73 -25.76 13.81
N ASP A 543 -28.78 -26.42 13.32
CA ASP A 543 -29.99 -25.74 12.82
C ASP A 543 -30.63 -24.88 13.94
N GLU A 544 -31.08 -23.66 13.59
CA GLU A 544 -31.69 -22.72 14.54
C GLU A 544 -33.02 -22.17 14.00
N ASN A 545 -34.15 -22.41 14.69
CA ASN A 545 -35.47 -21.87 14.32
C ASN A 545 -35.86 -22.11 12.83
N ASN A 546 -35.81 -21.05 12.02
CA ASN A 546 -36.08 -21.01 10.58
C ASN A 546 -34.81 -21.04 9.71
N LEU A 547 -33.64 -21.30 10.30
CA LEU A 547 -32.33 -21.41 9.66
C LEU A 547 -31.86 -22.88 9.64
N LYS A 548 -31.36 -23.34 8.50
CA LYS A 548 -30.74 -24.66 8.34
C LYS A 548 -29.36 -24.60 7.73
N PHE A 549 -28.49 -25.55 8.09
CA PHE A 549 -27.17 -25.69 7.47
C PHE A 549 -27.12 -26.93 6.56
N ILE A 550 -26.57 -26.77 5.36
CA ILE A 550 -26.51 -27.81 4.32
C ILE A 550 -25.07 -27.90 3.82
N GLY A 551 -24.40 -29.02 4.10
CA GLY A 551 -23.10 -29.34 3.53
C GLY A 551 -23.23 -29.84 2.10
N GLY A 552 -22.57 -29.20 1.14
CA GLY A 552 -22.64 -29.56 -0.27
C GLY A 552 -21.65 -28.79 -1.15
N ASP A 553 -21.80 -28.95 -2.46
CA ASP A 553 -20.99 -28.28 -3.46
C ASP A 553 -21.91 -27.50 -4.43
N MET A 554 -21.75 -26.18 -4.47
CA MET A 554 -22.53 -25.29 -5.32
C MET A 554 -22.30 -25.52 -6.82
N PHE A 555 -21.18 -26.14 -7.21
CA PHE A 555 -20.93 -26.58 -8.59
C PHE A 555 -21.74 -27.82 -8.98
N VAL A 556 -22.25 -28.56 -8.00
CA VAL A 556 -23.06 -29.77 -8.20
C VAL A 556 -24.55 -29.45 -8.10
N GLU A 557 -25.01 -28.90 -6.96
CA GLU A 557 -26.43 -28.62 -6.75
C GLU A 557 -26.63 -27.45 -5.75
N VAL A 558 -27.62 -26.60 -6.05
CA VAL A 558 -28.12 -25.58 -5.11
C VAL A 558 -29.55 -25.99 -4.68
N PRO A 559 -29.85 -26.02 -3.36
CA PRO A 559 -31.18 -26.34 -2.86
C PRO A 559 -32.28 -25.47 -3.45
N THR A 560 -33.44 -26.06 -3.72
CA THR A 560 -34.61 -25.32 -4.26
C THR A 560 -35.04 -24.21 -3.29
N ALA A 561 -35.05 -22.96 -3.78
CA ALA A 561 -35.41 -21.78 -3.01
C ALA A 561 -36.15 -20.75 -3.88
N ASP A 562 -36.90 -19.86 -3.23
CA ASP A 562 -37.54 -18.74 -3.93
C ASP A 562 -36.50 -17.67 -4.26
N VAL A 563 -35.56 -17.45 -3.35
CA VAL A 563 -34.40 -16.56 -3.53
C VAL A 563 -33.12 -17.33 -3.29
N VAL A 564 -32.16 -17.18 -4.21
CA VAL A 564 -30.78 -17.60 -4.00
C VAL A 564 -29.95 -16.34 -3.76
N LEU A 565 -29.15 -16.33 -2.70
CA LEU A 565 -28.23 -15.25 -2.35
C LEU A 565 -26.78 -15.71 -2.59
N LEU A 566 -26.02 -14.87 -3.29
CA LEU A 566 -24.58 -15.01 -3.51
C LEU A 566 -23.91 -13.73 -3.03
N LYS A 567 -23.36 -13.72 -1.81
CA LYS A 567 -22.58 -12.59 -1.30
C LYS A 567 -21.10 -12.96 -1.34
N TRP A 568 -20.27 -12.20 -2.05
CA TRP A 568 -18.83 -12.47 -2.15
C TRP A 568 -18.54 -13.89 -2.62
N ILE A 569 -19.19 -14.27 -3.72
CA ILE A 569 -19.01 -15.60 -4.32
C ILE A 569 -18.48 -15.46 -5.73
N LEU A 570 -19.21 -14.78 -6.61
CA LEU A 570 -18.90 -14.80 -8.04
C LEU A 570 -17.61 -14.05 -8.37
N HIS A 571 -17.16 -13.14 -7.50
CA HIS A 571 -15.87 -12.47 -7.66
C HIS A 571 -14.66 -13.38 -7.44
N ASP A 572 -14.82 -14.55 -6.80
CA ASP A 572 -13.74 -15.51 -6.58
C ASP A 572 -13.48 -16.44 -7.77
N TRP A 573 -14.43 -16.49 -8.72
CA TRP A 573 -14.44 -17.45 -9.81
C TRP A 573 -14.31 -16.76 -11.17
N ASN A 574 -13.60 -17.42 -12.11
CA ASN A 574 -13.60 -17.00 -13.50
C ASN A 574 -15.02 -17.10 -14.12
N ASP A 575 -15.18 -16.60 -15.34
CA ASP A 575 -16.49 -16.51 -15.99
C ASP A 575 -17.08 -17.90 -16.27
N GLU A 576 -16.26 -18.88 -16.67
CA GLU A 576 -16.69 -20.26 -16.94
C GLU A 576 -17.25 -20.94 -15.68
N GLU A 577 -16.56 -20.79 -14.55
CA GLU A 577 -16.98 -21.30 -13.25
C GLU A 577 -18.21 -20.56 -12.71
N SER A 578 -18.23 -19.23 -12.86
CA SER A 578 -19.38 -18.40 -12.50
C SER A 578 -20.64 -18.80 -13.27
N VAL A 579 -20.52 -19.11 -14.57
CA VAL A 579 -21.63 -19.62 -15.38
C VAL A 579 -22.17 -20.95 -14.85
N LYS A 580 -21.32 -21.85 -14.34
CA LYS A 580 -21.77 -23.12 -13.74
C LYS A 580 -22.57 -22.87 -12.46
N ILE A 581 -22.06 -22.03 -11.56
CA ILE A 581 -22.73 -21.66 -10.32
C ILE A 581 -24.10 -21.03 -10.63
N LEU A 582 -24.12 -20.06 -11.54
CA LEU A 582 -25.34 -19.36 -11.94
C LEU A 582 -26.39 -20.27 -12.59
N LYS A 583 -25.97 -21.29 -13.36
CA LYS A 583 -26.89 -22.30 -13.90
C LYS A 583 -27.59 -23.09 -12.80
N ASN A 584 -26.83 -23.54 -11.79
CA ASN A 584 -27.39 -24.26 -10.65
C ASN A 584 -28.32 -23.37 -9.82
N CYS A 585 -27.95 -22.10 -9.61
CA CYS A 585 -28.82 -21.11 -8.95
C CYS A 585 -30.13 -20.89 -9.72
N ARG A 586 -30.05 -20.75 -11.05
CA ARG A 586 -31.22 -20.58 -11.92
C ARG A 586 -32.14 -21.80 -11.87
N GLU A 587 -31.57 -23.01 -11.88
CA GLU A 587 -32.33 -24.25 -11.73
C GLU A 587 -33.04 -24.36 -10.37
N ALA A 588 -32.35 -24.00 -9.28
CA ALA A 588 -32.92 -23.96 -7.94
C ALA A 588 -34.14 -23.02 -7.85
N ILE A 589 -34.06 -21.84 -8.48
CA ILE A 589 -35.16 -20.87 -8.55
C ILE A 589 -36.31 -21.41 -9.40
N TYR A 590 -36.04 -22.01 -10.57
CA TYR A 590 -37.10 -22.57 -11.43
C TYR A 590 -37.87 -23.70 -10.74
N LYS A 591 -37.18 -24.59 -10.03
CA LYS A 591 -37.81 -25.69 -9.27
C LYS A 591 -38.78 -25.19 -8.19
N SER A 592 -38.59 -23.96 -7.68
CA SER A 592 -39.50 -23.35 -6.70
C SER A 592 -40.90 -23.05 -7.26
N LYS A 593 -41.02 -22.89 -8.59
CA LYS A 593 -42.23 -22.46 -9.33
C LYS A 593 -42.78 -21.10 -8.93
N LYS A 594 -42.02 -20.29 -8.16
CA LYS A 594 -42.46 -18.97 -7.70
C LYS A 594 -42.18 -17.92 -8.78
N LYS A 595 -43.23 -17.21 -9.22
CA LYS A 595 -43.11 -16.16 -10.26
C LYS A 595 -42.22 -14.98 -9.83
N SER A 596 -42.10 -14.75 -8.53
CA SER A 596 -41.24 -13.72 -7.94
C SER A 596 -39.82 -14.23 -7.62
N GLY A 597 -39.48 -15.44 -8.06
CA GLY A 597 -38.17 -16.02 -7.80
C GLY A 597 -37.04 -15.21 -8.42
N LYS A 598 -35.95 -15.03 -7.69
CA LYS A 598 -34.80 -14.21 -8.11
C LYS A 598 -33.50 -14.66 -7.48
N LEU A 599 -32.41 -14.31 -8.15
CA LEU A 599 -31.07 -14.37 -7.60
C LEU A 599 -30.71 -12.98 -7.07
N ILE A 600 -30.10 -12.92 -5.89
CA ILE A 600 -29.49 -11.71 -5.34
C ILE A 600 -27.98 -11.95 -5.32
N VAL A 601 -27.23 -11.09 -6.00
CA VAL A 601 -25.78 -11.06 -5.93
C VAL A 601 -25.36 -9.81 -5.14
N ILE A 602 -24.44 -9.97 -4.21
CA ILE A 602 -23.81 -8.86 -3.50
C ILE A 602 -22.30 -8.96 -3.73
N ASP A 603 -21.84 -8.21 -4.73
CA ASP A 603 -20.44 -8.10 -5.17
C ASP A 603 -20.16 -6.66 -5.64
N MET A 604 -18.91 -6.33 -5.98
CA MET A 604 -18.63 -5.01 -6.54
C MET A 604 -19.12 -4.91 -7.99
N ASN A 605 -19.50 -3.68 -8.34
CA ASN A 605 -19.75 -3.28 -9.72
C ASN A 605 -18.77 -2.16 -10.03
N ILE A 606 -17.65 -2.51 -10.69
CA ILE A 606 -16.61 -1.54 -11.00
C ILE A 606 -17.19 -0.44 -11.89
N LYS A 607 -17.14 0.79 -11.40
CA LYS A 607 -17.63 1.96 -12.13
C LYS A 607 -16.90 3.22 -11.69
N ASN A 608 -16.35 3.95 -12.66
CA ASN A 608 -15.83 5.27 -12.40
C ASN A 608 -16.99 6.28 -12.36
N ASP A 609 -17.51 6.52 -11.15
CA ASP A 609 -18.62 7.45 -10.88
C ASP A 609 -18.13 8.83 -10.40
N ASN A 610 -16.93 9.24 -10.82
CA ASN A 610 -16.24 10.47 -10.36
C ASN A 610 -15.99 10.50 -8.85
N ASN A 611 -16.01 9.34 -8.18
CA ASN A 611 -15.51 9.17 -6.82
C ASN A 611 -14.21 8.37 -6.91
N GLU A 612 -13.08 9.08 -6.99
CA GLU A 612 -11.77 8.52 -7.28
C GLU A 612 -11.34 7.50 -6.21
N ASN A 613 -11.49 7.81 -4.93
CA ASN A 613 -11.10 6.90 -3.83
C ASN A 613 -11.89 5.58 -3.84
N SER A 614 -13.20 5.64 -4.11
CA SER A 614 -14.04 4.44 -4.21
C SER A 614 -13.63 3.59 -5.42
N PHE A 615 -13.33 4.22 -6.55
CA PHE A 615 -12.93 3.52 -7.77
C PHE A 615 -11.55 2.87 -7.60
N GLU A 616 -10.58 3.58 -7.02
CA GLU A 616 -9.26 3.04 -6.70
C GLU A 616 -9.37 1.80 -5.80
N THR A 617 -10.19 1.88 -4.74
CA THR A 617 -10.39 0.74 -3.84
C THR A 617 -11.00 -0.47 -4.58
N GLN A 618 -11.92 -0.25 -5.53
CA GLN A 618 -12.44 -1.33 -6.37
C GLN A 618 -11.36 -1.95 -7.27
N LEU A 619 -10.41 -1.16 -7.77
CA LEU A 619 -9.26 -1.68 -8.52
C LEU A 619 -8.31 -2.48 -7.62
N PHE A 620 -8.07 -2.04 -6.39
CA PHE A 620 -7.30 -2.82 -5.41
C PHE A 620 -7.97 -4.15 -5.08
N PHE A 621 -9.29 -4.17 -4.91
CA PHE A 621 -10.04 -5.42 -4.75
C PHE A 621 -9.96 -6.31 -5.98
N ASP A 622 -10.00 -5.76 -7.20
CA ASP A 622 -9.77 -6.55 -8.41
C ASP A 622 -8.37 -7.17 -8.40
N MET A 623 -7.33 -6.42 -8.02
CA MET A 623 -5.98 -6.98 -7.91
C MET A 623 -5.86 -8.01 -6.78
N LEU A 624 -6.61 -7.86 -5.69
CA LEU A 624 -6.71 -8.87 -4.62
C LEU A 624 -7.31 -10.18 -5.15
N MET A 625 -8.40 -10.09 -5.93
CA MET A 625 -8.98 -11.27 -6.58
C MET A 625 -7.97 -11.92 -7.51
N MET A 626 -7.24 -11.14 -8.31
CA MET A 626 -6.16 -11.66 -9.18
C MET A 626 -5.05 -12.36 -8.38
N ALA A 627 -4.72 -11.86 -7.19
CA ALA A 627 -3.63 -12.38 -6.37
C ALA A 627 -4.00 -13.70 -5.67
N LEU A 628 -5.24 -13.82 -5.18
CA LEU A 628 -5.64 -14.94 -4.32
C LEU A 628 -6.36 -16.05 -5.08
N VAL A 629 -7.22 -15.70 -6.03
CA VAL A 629 -8.21 -16.60 -6.65
C VAL A 629 -8.25 -16.44 -8.17
N SER A 630 -9.03 -17.27 -8.88
CA SER A 630 -9.13 -17.21 -10.35
C SER A 630 -10.10 -16.14 -10.85
N GLY A 631 -10.80 -15.49 -9.92
CA GLY A 631 -11.85 -14.53 -10.21
C GLY A 631 -11.39 -13.10 -10.44
N ARG A 632 -12.39 -12.21 -10.41
CA ARG A 632 -12.28 -10.80 -10.78
C ARG A 632 -13.47 -9.99 -10.29
N GLU A 633 -13.21 -8.70 -10.09
CA GLU A 633 -14.29 -7.73 -9.95
C GLU A 633 -14.78 -7.31 -11.34
N ARG A 634 -16.10 -7.22 -11.52
CA ARG A 634 -16.76 -7.03 -12.81
C ARG A 634 -17.43 -5.66 -12.91
N ASN A 635 -17.43 -5.08 -14.09
CA ASN A 635 -18.27 -3.92 -14.41
C ASN A 635 -19.68 -4.36 -14.89
N GLU A 636 -20.58 -3.40 -15.09
CA GLU A 636 -21.98 -3.69 -15.46
C GLU A 636 -22.10 -4.43 -16.81
N LYS A 637 -21.24 -4.14 -17.79
CA LYS A 637 -21.26 -4.83 -19.09
C LYS A 637 -20.90 -6.30 -18.93
N GLU A 638 -19.90 -6.59 -18.11
CA GLU A 638 -19.44 -7.93 -17.80
C GLU A 638 -20.49 -8.71 -17.00
N TRP A 639 -21.08 -8.10 -15.96
CA TRP A 639 -22.23 -8.65 -15.24
C TRP A 639 -23.40 -8.96 -16.18
N SER A 640 -23.77 -8.00 -17.03
CA SER A 640 -24.86 -8.18 -18.00
C SER A 640 -24.60 -9.35 -18.94
N LYS A 641 -23.36 -9.51 -19.43
CA LYS A 641 -22.99 -10.61 -20.30
C LYS A 641 -23.12 -11.94 -19.57
N LEU A 642 -22.57 -12.03 -18.36
CA LEU A 642 -22.59 -13.23 -17.54
C LEU A 642 -24.03 -13.72 -17.27
N PHE A 643 -24.94 -12.81 -16.91
CA PHE A 643 -26.35 -13.15 -16.69
C PHE A 643 -27.07 -13.59 -17.98
N LYS A 644 -26.79 -12.94 -19.10
CA LYS A 644 -27.38 -13.28 -20.41
C LYS A 644 -26.93 -14.66 -20.90
N ASP A 645 -25.65 -15.00 -20.73
CA ASP A 645 -25.09 -16.30 -21.14
C ASP A 645 -25.74 -17.48 -20.40
N VAL A 646 -26.24 -17.24 -19.19
CA VAL A 646 -26.98 -18.24 -18.37
C VAL A 646 -28.48 -18.26 -18.68
N GLY A 647 -29.00 -17.25 -19.39
CA GLY A 647 -30.40 -17.13 -19.79
C GLY A 647 -31.30 -16.43 -18.77
N PHE A 648 -30.75 -15.56 -17.92
CA PHE A 648 -31.56 -14.63 -17.12
C PHE A 648 -32.14 -13.51 -18.01
N SER A 649 -33.36 -13.08 -17.71
CA SER A 649 -34.14 -12.19 -18.58
C SER A 649 -33.93 -10.71 -18.29
N ARG A 650 -33.70 -10.34 -17.02
CA ARG A 650 -33.49 -8.96 -16.56
C ARG A 650 -32.64 -8.94 -15.30
N TYR A 651 -31.99 -7.80 -15.05
CA TYR A 651 -31.30 -7.52 -13.79
C TYR A 651 -31.49 -6.06 -13.37
N LYS A 652 -31.23 -5.76 -12.10
CA LYS A 652 -31.22 -4.41 -11.52
C LYS A 652 -30.05 -4.29 -10.56
N ILE A 653 -29.19 -3.29 -10.76
CA ILE A 653 -28.07 -2.97 -9.87
C ILE A 653 -28.47 -1.80 -8.96
N THR A 654 -28.24 -1.94 -7.65
CA THR A 654 -28.50 -0.91 -6.64
C THR A 654 -27.21 -0.61 -5.87
N PRO A 655 -26.53 0.53 -6.11
CA PRO A 655 -25.27 0.88 -5.48
C PRO A 655 -25.50 1.53 -4.10
N ILE A 656 -25.78 0.71 -3.08
CA ILE A 656 -26.16 1.18 -1.73
C ILE A 656 -25.24 0.68 -0.61
N LEU A 657 -24.19 -0.07 -0.94
CA LEU A 657 -23.32 -0.76 0.02
C LEU A 657 -21.86 -0.27 -0.06
N GLY A 658 -21.69 1.05 -0.24
CA GLY A 658 -20.39 1.66 -0.47
C GLY A 658 -19.74 1.09 -1.74
N LEU A 659 -18.66 0.33 -1.56
CA LEU A 659 -17.91 -0.31 -2.66
C LEU A 659 -18.67 -1.45 -3.36
N ARG A 660 -19.68 -2.04 -2.70
CA ARG A 660 -20.47 -3.18 -3.21
C ARG A 660 -21.81 -2.70 -3.77
N SER A 661 -22.43 -3.55 -4.58
CA SER A 661 -23.77 -3.36 -5.11
C SER A 661 -24.68 -4.53 -4.76
N VAL A 662 -25.97 -4.26 -4.61
CA VAL A 662 -27.01 -5.31 -4.61
C VAL A 662 -27.50 -5.48 -6.04
N ILE A 663 -27.36 -6.68 -6.60
CA ILE A 663 -27.76 -7.01 -7.95
C ILE A 663 -28.91 -8.03 -7.89
N GLU A 664 -30.11 -7.61 -8.26
CA GLU A 664 -31.26 -8.49 -8.40
C GLU A 664 -31.31 -9.04 -9.82
N VAL A 665 -31.29 -10.36 -10.00
CA VAL A 665 -31.27 -11.04 -11.30
C VAL A 665 -32.48 -11.98 -11.40
N TYR A 666 -33.17 -11.96 -12.54
CA TYR A 666 -34.47 -12.61 -12.68
C TYR A 666 -34.48 -13.60 -13.84
N PRO A 667 -35.00 -14.83 -13.65
CA PRO A 667 -34.95 -15.91 -14.62
C PRO A 667 -35.90 -15.73 -15.81
#